data_AF-A0A1I8GHR6-F1
#
_entry.id   AF-A0A1I8GHR6-F1
#
_cell.length_a   1.000
_cell.length_b   1.000
_cell.length_c   1.000
_cell.angle_alpha   90.00
_cell.angle_beta   90.00
_cell.angle_gamma   90.00
#
_symmetry.space_group_name_H-M   'P 1'
#
loop_
_entity.id
_entity.type
_entity.pdbx_description
1 polymer ?
#
loop_
_entity_poly.entity_id
_entity_poly.type
_entity_poly.pdbx_seq_one_letter_code
_entity_poly.pdbx_strand_id
1 'polypeptide(L)'
;LASVLLAAGAAACQYIRRKEPSDSLSWRGFITSVLLRLFVETIARYSLSANRKAYKSCSSIRAAQEKTLMRIVRQSRDTLFGRDHRFAEIHSIEDYRALVPVRDYAQLDKYNQLAYRGEPDVFFKGRADYLAKTSGTTGKNKTFPMAKRYRMQQIWGFFANMSCSEVFLAKVGRRETMAPQLYLAVLSGDRQNEFGIDIGPLSKYFFSNGEIYATPDEVFTRIHDSDACFYLHAVFALSLERIGSALAFFPTNLISFMRCLNSNWDSVLSDIENGKLNAEKLKGVDADLLSSLNQRLSPKPQRAAQLRSQFGDGKDLTGFFEKAWPNVPFVMLARSGSFQTSFQYLKNYLGNVPAFCPCIMGTEGMLGINLSIVGDDEPDRYHPMLTGSFFEFVPVDGNGNDLGEPKLAHELQVGCLYETVATSFNCFRLRVGDVIKVVDMDGCAPVFEMSHRKSHVLSVHVEKTTEKSLQAGAMLSIGQLGCTMVDFTATDCFLYEPLVNTSRGSKYYVLFVELDGDKCLNDEEKLLFDKSLMDSCENYKLFRTEGHIDSMHVVQVGRGAFADLRRTMMELNKDISETQFKMPRVLKTGEHRSSMSPSCTAALMENRFSLDPETKNLRLKRFPIPESQGYDPMGILDANYHGSAELLMRQRCKSWFRMDMFVLDRLLEAPLIPFCLHLFCDIWSFHRSLEGDPAPIVDVIKLVRLARTISEKYSSINYYHTAIHGMDVAQSMSCLLRVALKLGVLTLERQELFIAVLSALMHDINHPGVTYDYFYDKVIKNFFKSKNMVSNENPLTNEPLRTSIHQRFSRSSSKRRYLHSLESHQANMSVSALLCSSLISHLPEQRQRQLCELMSSLVESTDMSLHQSLSTEVSRLATLFDSGSPPEIESQERLILLCFILKCSDISNPAKEWDYYFTWAKLITAEFFAQGDKERFIRGCLNPNKFVTHFCDRTLVNFEHSQVGFIKFIRESFQFLDSIMHCGLTRRILLRLDRNQQMMMKIRDLKKFSTGVDVKSPPRKLVVTLMLKGPADPQPATQKLKCCLLLGSRDRSSCMRRSKQSIVVCDKMQIMY
;
A
#
# COMPACT_ATOMS: atom_id res chain seq x y z
N LEU A 1 33.80 -2.10 57.61
CA LEU A 1 32.52 -2.50 56.99
C LEU A 1 31.34 -1.63 57.46
N ALA A 2 31.09 -1.53 58.77
CA ALA A 2 29.99 -0.72 59.32
C ALA A 2 30.01 0.75 58.87
N SER A 3 31.17 1.41 58.87
CA SER A 3 31.31 2.81 58.41
C SER A 3 31.02 2.98 56.92
N VAL A 4 31.33 1.97 56.10
CA VAL A 4 31.05 1.97 54.65
C VAL A 4 29.55 1.78 54.41
N LEU A 5 28.89 0.91 55.18
CA LEU A 5 27.44 0.71 55.12
C LEU A 5 26.68 1.95 55.62
N LEU A 6 27.15 2.61 56.68
CA LEU A 6 26.61 3.88 57.17
C LEU A 6 26.77 5.01 56.14
N ALA A 7 27.94 5.13 55.50
CA ALA A 7 28.17 6.11 54.44
C ALA A 7 27.31 5.83 53.20
N ALA A 8 27.18 4.57 52.79
CA ALA A 8 26.30 4.17 51.69
C ALA A 8 24.82 4.42 52.01
N GLY A 9 24.38 4.13 53.24
CA GLY A 9 23.04 4.43 53.72
C GLY A 9 22.76 5.94 53.75
N ALA A 10 23.68 6.74 54.28
CA ALA A 10 23.55 8.20 54.28
C ALA A 10 23.49 8.78 52.85
N ALA A 11 24.31 8.27 51.94
CA ALA A 11 24.28 8.65 50.53
C ALA A 11 22.95 8.27 49.85
N ALA A 12 22.41 7.08 50.13
CA ALA A 12 21.11 6.63 49.64
C ALA A 12 19.96 7.48 50.20
N CYS A 13 19.97 7.80 51.50
CA CYS A 13 18.98 8.69 52.11
C CYS A 13 19.06 10.11 51.54
N GLN A 14 20.27 10.64 51.34
CA GLN A 14 20.47 11.95 50.72
C GLN A 14 19.99 11.95 49.26
N TYR A 15 20.24 10.86 48.52
CA TYR A 15 19.74 10.66 47.17
C TYR A 15 18.22 10.65 47.12
N ILE A 16 17.57 9.84 47.95
CA ILE A 16 16.11 9.75 48.07
C ILE A 16 15.53 11.14 48.40
N ARG A 17 16.09 11.85 49.37
CA ARG A 17 15.62 13.18 49.78
C ARG A 17 15.71 14.21 48.64
N ARG A 18 16.71 14.12 47.75
CA ARG A 18 16.86 15.00 46.59
C ARG A 18 15.83 14.75 45.49
N LYS A 19 15.22 13.57 45.45
CA LYS A 19 14.27 13.15 44.41
C LYS A 19 12.80 13.34 44.79
N GLU A 20 12.51 14.09 45.86
CA GLU A 20 11.15 14.43 46.32
C GLU A 20 10.18 13.22 46.31
N PRO A 21 10.34 12.26 47.25
CA PRO A 21 9.45 11.11 47.37
C PRO A 21 7.99 11.55 47.54
N SER A 22 7.09 10.88 46.84
CA SER A 22 5.64 10.99 47.03
C SER A 22 5.10 9.78 47.81
N ASP A 23 4.16 10.03 48.71
CA ASP A 23 3.45 8.98 49.47
C ASP A 23 2.49 8.15 48.61
N SER A 24 2.34 8.52 47.32
CA SER A 24 1.48 7.83 46.36
C SER A 24 2.09 6.54 45.79
N LEU A 25 3.34 6.20 46.11
CA LEU A 25 3.96 4.93 45.72
C LEU A 25 3.75 3.88 46.82
N SER A 26 3.45 2.64 46.44
CA SER A 26 3.54 1.52 47.38
C SER A 26 4.99 1.35 47.86
N TRP A 27 5.21 0.70 49.01
CA TRP A 27 6.58 0.38 49.46
C TRP A 27 7.39 -0.42 48.42
N ARG A 28 6.73 -1.32 47.68
CA ARG A 28 7.36 -2.08 46.59
C ARG A 28 7.68 -1.19 45.39
N GLY A 29 6.75 -0.35 44.97
CA GLY A 29 6.94 0.62 43.88
C GLY A 29 8.02 1.65 44.21
N PHE A 30 8.08 2.10 45.46
CA PHE A 30 9.13 2.98 45.97
C PHE A 30 10.52 2.33 45.86
N ILE A 31 10.70 1.13 46.42
CA ILE A 31 11.98 0.40 46.35
C ILE A 31 12.37 0.14 44.90
N THR A 32 11.43 -0.31 44.07
CA THR A 32 11.66 -0.58 42.65
C THR A 32 12.08 0.69 41.91
N SER A 33 11.41 1.82 42.15
CA SER A 33 11.74 3.13 41.59
C SER A 33 13.14 3.59 42.01
N VAL A 34 13.50 3.46 43.29
CA VAL A 34 14.84 3.81 43.80
C VAL A 34 15.92 2.95 43.14
N LEU A 35 15.76 1.61 43.12
CA LEU A 35 16.74 0.71 42.52
C LEU A 35 16.89 0.95 41.02
N LEU A 36 15.76 1.13 40.31
CA LEU A 36 15.76 1.41 38.88
C LEU A 36 16.48 2.73 38.59
N ARG A 37 16.19 3.80 39.33
CA ARG A 37 16.85 5.10 39.12
C ARG A 37 18.34 5.07 39.46
N LEU A 38 18.74 4.44 40.57
CA LEU A 38 20.16 4.26 40.90
C LEU A 38 20.91 3.47 39.82
N PHE A 39 20.29 2.41 39.30
CA PHE A 39 20.83 1.60 38.21
C PHE A 39 20.95 2.43 36.92
N VAL A 40 19.87 3.12 36.54
CA VAL A 40 19.81 4.01 35.36
C VAL A 40 20.89 5.07 35.45
N GLU A 41 20.97 5.85 36.54
CA GLU A 41 21.93 6.93 36.73
C GLU A 41 23.39 6.47 36.73
N THR A 42 23.66 5.26 37.22
CA THR A 42 25.02 4.70 37.23
C THR A 42 25.47 4.33 35.82
N ILE A 43 24.63 3.60 35.07
CA ILE A 43 24.90 3.21 33.68
C ILE A 43 24.96 4.42 32.77
N ALA A 44 24.03 5.34 32.97
CA ALA A 44 23.92 6.61 32.30
C ALA A 44 25.18 7.46 32.38
N ARG A 45 25.68 7.70 33.59
CA ARG A 45 26.90 8.50 33.79
C ARG A 45 28.08 7.88 33.07
N TYR A 46 28.19 6.55 33.07
CA TYR A 46 29.24 5.84 32.35
C TYR A 46 29.10 5.99 30.82
N SER A 47 27.92 5.69 30.26
CA SER A 47 27.67 5.72 28.82
C SER A 47 27.76 7.13 28.25
N LEU A 48 27.15 8.11 28.94
CA LEU A 48 27.18 9.51 28.53
C LEU A 48 28.60 10.08 28.61
N SER A 49 29.35 9.75 29.67
CA SER A 49 30.75 10.14 29.79
C SER A 49 31.61 9.51 28.69
N ALA A 50 31.36 8.25 28.34
CA ALA A 50 32.06 7.57 27.25
C ALA A 50 31.79 8.24 25.88
N ASN A 51 30.52 8.55 25.57
CA ASN A 51 30.15 9.26 24.34
C ASN A 51 30.76 10.66 24.30
N ARG A 52 30.59 11.48 25.37
CA ARG A 52 31.19 12.82 25.46
C ARG A 52 32.71 12.80 25.34
N LYS A 53 33.38 11.80 25.93
CA LYS A 53 34.83 11.64 25.79
C LYS A 53 35.21 11.31 24.34
N ALA A 54 34.44 10.45 23.68
CA ALA A 54 34.68 10.10 22.28
C ALA A 54 34.46 11.30 21.34
N TYR A 55 33.44 12.13 21.58
CA TYR A 55 33.12 13.31 20.77
C TYR A 55 34.25 14.34 20.66
N LYS A 56 35.22 14.31 21.58
CA LYS A 56 36.37 15.25 21.58
C LYS A 56 37.34 15.08 20.41
N SER A 57 37.36 13.94 19.72
CA SER A 57 38.27 13.73 18.58
C SER A 57 37.71 12.72 17.57
N CYS A 58 37.95 12.95 16.28
CA CYS A 58 37.51 12.05 15.21
C CYS A 58 38.01 10.61 15.41
N SER A 59 39.27 10.45 15.85
CA SER A 59 39.87 9.13 16.10
C SER A 59 39.17 8.39 17.24
N SER A 60 38.74 9.09 18.29
CA SER A 60 38.00 8.48 19.40
C SER A 60 36.58 8.08 19.01
N ILE A 61 35.90 8.86 18.16
CA ILE A 61 34.60 8.49 17.58
C ILE A 61 34.75 7.20 16.76
N ARG A 62 35.73 7.17 15.84
CA ARG A 62 36.01 6.00 15.01
C ARG A 62 36.30 4.76 15.85
N ALA A 63 37.18 4.88 16.84
CA ALA A 63 37.53 3.78 17.75
C ALA A 63 36.32 3.28 18.56
N ALA A 64 35.43 4.17 19.01
CA ALA A 64 34.20 3.79 19.69
C ALA A 64 33.24 3.02 18.77
N GLN A 65 33.04 3.49 17.53
CA GLN A 65 32.22 2.80 16.54
C GLN A 65 32.80 1.43 16.16
N GLU A 66 34.12 1.34 15.93
CA GLU A 66 34.81 0.10 15.63
C GLU A 66 34.69 -0.92 16.76
N LYS A 67 34.88 -0.48 18.02
CA LYS A 67 34.66 -1.34 19.20
C LYS A 67 33.24 -1.88 19.25
N THR A 68 32.23 -1.04 18.97
CA THR A 68 30.83 -1.45 18.92
C THR A 68 30.58 -2.46 17.80
N LEU A 69 31.10 -2.21 16.60
CA LEU A 69 30.98 -3.10 15.44
C LEU A 69 31.64 -4.45 15.70
N MET A 70 32.90 -4.47 16.16
CA MET A 70 33.64 -5.72 16.41
C MET A 70 32.97 -6.58 17.47
N ARG A 71 32.31 -5.98 18.47
CA ARG A 71 31.49 -6.72 19.44
C ARG A 71 30.31 -7.41 18.74
N ILE A 72 29.58 -6.70 17.87
CA ILE A 72 28.44 -7.24 17.13
C ILE A 72 28.91 -8.36 16.18
N VAL A 73 29.99 -8.15 15.43
CA VAL A 73 30.59 -9.15 14.52
C VAL A 73 30.99 -10.41 15.30
N ARG A 74 31.66 -10.28 16.45
CA ARG A 74 32.04 -11.44 17.29
C ARG A 74 30.82 -12.21 17.82
N GLN A 75 29.77 -11.51 18.23
CA GLN A 75 28.52 -12.15 18.71
C GLN A 75 27.85 -12.98 17.62
N SER A 76 27.94 -12.53 16.37
CA SER A 76 27.28 -13.14 15.21
C SER A 76 28.23 -13.96 14.33
N ARG A 77 29.49 -14.15 14.74
CA ARG A 77 30.54 -14.79 13.92
C ARG A 77 30.13 -16.16 13.36
N ASP A 78 29.58 -17.01 14.23
CA ASP A 78 29.29 -18.41 13.89
C ASP A 78 27.86 -18.64 13.38
N THR A 79 27.09 -17.56 13.21
CA THR A 79 25.69 -17.60 12.74
C THR A 79 25.62 -17.84 11.23
N LEU A 80 24.45 -18.19 10.71
CA LEU A 80 24.23 -18.36 9.27
C LEU A 80 24.63 -17.10 8.50
N PHE A 81 24.18 -15.91 8.96
CA PHE A 81 24.57 -14.64 8.36
C PHE A 81 26.08 -14.41 8.46
N GLY A 82 26.67 -14.70 9.63
CA GLY A 82 28.10 -14.53 9.86
C GLY A 82 28.98 -15.41 8.96
N ARG A 83 28.56 -16.65 8.70
CA ARG A 83 29.27 -17.58 7.79
C ARG A 83 29.13 -17.14 6.33
N ASP A 84 27.90 -16.83 5.89
CA ASP A 84 27.63 -16.35 4.53
C ASP A 84 28.45 -15.07 4.18
N HIS A 85 28.77 -14.27 5.19
CA HIS A 85 29.53 -13.03 5.07
C HIS A 85 30.95 -13.07 5.67
N ARG A 86 31.48 -14.26 5.97
CA ARG A 86 32.86 -14.47 6.43
C ARG A 86 33.27 -13.58 7.62
N PHE A 87 32.41 -13.46 8.63
CA PHE A 87 32.66 -12.66 9.84
C PHE A 87 33.92 -13.07 10.60
N ALA A 88 34.42 -14.29 10.38
CA ALA A 88 35.68 -14.74 10.93
C ALA A 88 36.91 -13.97 10.38
N GLU A 89 36.81 -13.39 9.18
CA GLU A 89 37.86 -12.63 8.49
C GLU A 89 37.78 -11.12 8.78
N ILE A 90 36.76 -10.65 9.52
CA ILE A 90 36.51 -9.24 9.77
C ILE A 90 37.29 -8.78 11.02
N HIS A 91 38.28 -7.90 10.83
CA HIS A 91 39.12 -7.36 11.90
C HIS A 91 39.03 -5.83 12.04
N SER A 92 38.50 -5.16 11.01
CA SER A 92 38.36 -3.71 10.93
C SER A 92 37.00 -3.29 10.35
N ILE A 93 36.69 -1.99 10.43
CA ILE A 93 35.53 -1.41 9.72
C ILE A 93 35.65 -1.62 8.21
N GLU A 94 36.87 -1.53 7.67
CA GLU A 94 37.15 -1.70 6.24
C GLU A 94 36.84 -3.12 5.77
N ASP A 95 37.29 -4.14 6.50
CA ASP A 95 36.96 -5.54 6.19
C ASP A 95 35.45 -5.77 6.21
N TYR A 96 34.77 -5.19 7.20
CA TYR A 96 33.33 -5.27 7.33
C TYR A 96 32.61 -4.65 6.12
N ARG A 97 33.06 -3.47 5.68
CA ARG A 97 32.51 -2.77 4.51
C ARG A 97 32.75 -3.55 3.21
N ALA A 98 33.87 -4.25 3.10
CA ALA A 98 34.22 -5.05 1.93
C ALA A 98 33.40 -6.36 1.84
N LEU A 99 33.17 -7.02 2.97
CA LEU A 99 32.54 -8.35 3.03
C LEU A 99 31.01 -8.31 3.19
N VAL A 100 30.48 -7.23 3.78
CA VAL A 100 29.05 -7.06 4.03
C VAL A 100 28.58 -5.87 3.20
N PRO A 101 27.75 -6.03 2.15
CA PRO A 101 27.24 -4.90 1.39
C PRO A 101 26.06 -4.21 2.11
N VAL A 102 25.83 -2.94 1.75
CA VAL A 102 24.64 -2.17 2.13
C VAL A 102 23.41 -2.75 1.46
N ARG A 103 22.30 -2.85 2.19
CA ARG A 103 21.10 -3.55 1.72
C ARG A 103 19.80 -2.90 2.18
N ASP A 104 18.74 -3.12 1.41
CA ASP A 104 17.36 -2.90 1.84
C ASP A 104 16.82 -4.12 2.60
N TYR A 105 15.71 -3.90 3.33
CA TYR A 105 15.10 -4.95 4.14
C TYR A 105 14.68 -6.19 3.32
N ALA A 106 14.20 -6.00 2.08
CA ALA A 106 13.82 -7.09 1.19
C ALA A 106 14.99 -8.01 0.83
N GLN A 107 16.22 -7.50 0.83
CA GLN A 107 17.41 -8.30 0.53
C GLN A 107 17.86 -9.14 1.74
N LEU A 108 17.31 -8.90 2.94
CA LEU A 108 17.50 -9.73 4.13
C LEU A 108 16.42 -10.82 4.27
N ASP A 109 15.47 -10.92 3.32
CA ASP A 109 14.30 -11.79 3.43
C ASP A 109 14.68 -13.26 3.66
N LYS A 110 15.74 -13.76 2.99
CA LYS A 110 16.30 -15.11 3.25
C LYS A 110 16.50 -15.38 4.74
N TYR A 111 17.12 -14.46 5.46
CA TYR A 111 17.43 -14.61 6.89
C TYR A 111 16.21 -14.29 7.76
N ASN A 112 15.46 -13.25 7.41
CA ASN A 112 14.28 -12.85 8.16
C ASN A 112 13.21 -13.95 8.18
N GLN A 113 13.00 -14.66 7.06
CA GLN A 113 12.05 -15.78 6.99
C GLN A 113 12.50 -16.97 7.85
N LEU A 114 13.80 -17.29 7.89
CA LEU A 114 14.32 -18.34 8.76
C LEU A 114 14.16 -17.97 10.23
N ALA A 115 14.52 -16.74 10.60
CA ALA A 115 14.35 -16.27 11.97
C ALA A 115 12.87 -16.18 12.38
N TYR A 116 11.98 -15.82 11.45
CA TYR A 116 10.53 -15.82 11.64
C TYR A 116 10.00 -17.23 11.94
N ARG A 117 10.54 -18.27 11.28
CA ARG A 117 10.21 -19.68 11.55
C ARG A 117 10.79 -20.22 12.87
N GLY A 118 11.63 -19.44 13.55
CA GLY A 118 12.28 -19.87 14.79
C GLY A 118 13.54 -20.69 14.59
N GLU A 119 14.14 -20.63 13.40
CA GLU A 119 15.44 -21.28 13.15
C GLU A 119 16.51 -20.68 14.07
N PRO A 120 17.35 -21.51 14.71
CA PRO A 120 18.42 -21.02 15.58
C PRO A 120 19.58 -20.44 14.77
N ASP A 121 20.39 -19.60 15.43
CA ASP A 121 21.71 -19.18 14.93
C ASP A 121 21.67 -18.42 13.58
N VAL A 122 20.57 -17.74 13.26
CA VAL A 122 20.42 -17.00 11.99
C VAL A 122 21.23 -15.70 11.99
N PHE A 123 20.86 -14.76 12.87
CA PHE A 123 21.55 -13.47 13.05
C PHE A 123 22.38 -13.41 14.34
N PHE A 124 21.96 -14.16 15.35
CA PHE A 124 22.58 -14.24 16.67
C PHE A 124 22.44 -15.67 17.19
N LYS A 125 23.28 -16.05 18.17
CA LYS A 125 23.25 -17.42 18.71
C LYS A 125 21.88 -17.78 19.32
N GLY A 126 21.37 -18.97 19.02
CA GLY A 126 20.09 -19.56 19.42
C GLY A 126 18.86 -18.98 18.72
N ARG A 127 17.66 -19.29 19.26
CA ARG A 127 16.37 -18.94 18.66
C ARG A 127 15.87 -17.55 19.08
N ALA A 128 15.00 -16.97 18.27
CA ALA A 128 14.25 -15.78 18.63
C ALA A 128 13.15 -16.14 19.65
N ASP A 129 13.05 -15.36 20.73
CA ASP A 129 11.98 -15.49 21.73
C ASP A 129 10.83 -14.52 21.46
N TYR A 130 11.06 -13.54 20.58
CA TYR A 130 10.10 -12.50 20.26
C TYR A 130 10.38 -11.94 18.85
N LEU A 131 9.33 -11.60 18.12
CA LEU A 131 9.39 -10.98 16.81
C LEU A 131 8.88 -9.54 16.93
N ALA A 132 9.81 -8.58 16.88
CA ALA A 132 9.48 -7.16 16.94
C ALA A 132 8.99 -6.67 15.57
N LYS A 133 7.69 -6.40 15.45
CA LYS A 133 7.11 -5.73 14.28
C LYS A 133 7.37 -4.23 14.37
N THR A 134 7.77 -3.64 13.25
CA THR A 134 7.89 -2.19 13.08
C THR A 134 6.53 -1.57 12.75
N SER A 135 6.39 -0.28 13.06
CA SER A 135 5.29 0.57 12.58
C SER A 135 5.43 0.77 11.07
N GLY A 136 5.07 -0.23 10.26
CA GLY A 136 5.13 -0.11 8.81
C GLY A 136 4.05 0.85 8.34
N THR A 137 4.43 2.09 8.04
CA THR A 137 3.58 3.04 7.31
C THR A 137 3.48 2.68 5.81
N THR A 138 4.12 1.60 5.35
CA THR A 138 4.33 1.27 3.92
C THR A 138 3.84 -0.14 3.53
N GLY A 139 2.72 -0.62 4.08
CA GLY A 139 1.98 -1.79 3.57
C GLY A 139 2.50 -3.21 3.90
N LYS A 140 3.80 -3.41 4.19
CA LYS A 140 4.33 -4.66 4.79
C LYS A 140 5.23 -4.35 5.99
N ASN A 141 4.80 -4.72 7.19
CA ASN A 141 5.54 -4.45 8.42
C ASN A 141 6.86 -5.24 8.45
N LYS A 142 8.01 -4.55 8.61
CA LYS A 142 9.30 -5.21 8.85
C LYS A 142 9.25 -5.93 10.20
N THR A 143 9.77 -7.14 10.27
CA THR A 143 9.78 -8.00 11.46
C THR A 143 11.22 -8.35 11.83
N PHE A 144 11.64 -8.01 13.04
CA PHE A 144 13.00 -8.26 13.50
C PHE A 144 13.00 -9.32 14.62
N PRO A 145 13.88 -10.32 14.54
CA PRO A 145 14.02 -11.30 15.61
C PRO A 145 14.72 -10.69 16.83
N MET A 146 14.21 -11.04 18.00
CA MET A 146 14.69 -10.58 19.29
C MET A 146 14.95 -11.80 20.18
N ALA A 147 15.96 -11.69 21.05
CA ALA A 147 16.27 -12.74 22.02
C ALA A 147 16.55 -12.14 23.40
N LYS A 148 15.95 -12.75 24.43
CA LYS A 148 16.01 -12.28 25.82
C LYS A 148 17.45 -12.10 26.31
N ARG A 149 18.38 -12.93 25.85
CA ARG A 149 19.82 -12.84 26.18
C ARG A 149 20.47 -11.52 25.76
N TYR A 150 19.95 -10.86 24.71
CA TYR A 150 20.43 -9.56 24.23
C TYR A 150 19.55 -8.39 24.70
N ARG A 151 18.45 -8.68 25.42
CA ARG A 151 17.53 -7.67 25.99
C ARG A 151 18.27 -6.69 26.87
N MET A 152 19.17 -7.17 27.74
CA MET A 152 19.95 -6.29 28.62
C MET A 152 20.83 -5.34 27.80
N GLN A 153 21.48 -5.79 26.74
CA GLN A 153 22.30 -4.91 25.89
C GLN A 153 21.49 -3.76 25.28
N GLN A 154 20.24 -3.98 24.90
CA GLN A 154 19.34 -2.95 24.40
C GLN A 154 18.79 -2.06 25.52
N ILE A 155 18.40 -2.66 26.65
CA ILE A 155 17.96 -1.95 27.86
C ILE A 155 19.06 -1.00 28.36
N TRP A 156 20.33 -1.41 28.30
CA TRP A 156 21.46 -0.57 28.68
C TRP A 156 21.55 0.70 27.82
N GLY A 157 21.32 0.58 26.51
CA GLY A 157 21.23 1.73 25.62
C GLY A 157 20.01 2.62 25.94
N PHE A 158 18.84 2.02 26.17
CA PHE A 158 17.62 2.73 26.52
C PHE A 158 17.76 3.53 27.83
N PHE A 159 18.27 2.91 28.90
CA PHE A 159 18.47 3.57 30.18
C PHE A 159 19.60 4.60 30.16
N ALA A 160 20.64 4.40 29.34
CA ALA A 160 21.61 5.46 29.10
C ALA A 160 20.94 6.73 28.53
N ASN A 161 19.88 6.60 27.73
CA ASN A 161 19.15 7.75 27.19
C ASN A 161 18.21 8.41 28.19
N MET A 162 17.59 7.63 29.08
CA MET A 162 16.74 8.20 30.15
C MET A 162 17.51 9.19 31.03
N SER A 163 18.84 9.11 31.10
CA SER A 163 19.63 10.11 31.82
C SER A 163 19.79 11.46 31.16
N CYS A 164 19.50 11.56 29.85
CA CYS A 164 19.41 12.86 29.21
C CYS A 164 18.28 13.68 29.87
N SER A 165 17.29 13.03 30.48
CA SER A 165 16.24 13.72 31.24
C SER A 165 16.79 14.45 32.48
N GLU A 166 17.83 13.94 33.14
CA GLU A 166 18.45 14.65 34.27
C GLU A 166 19.20 15.91 33.82
N VAL A 167 19.96 15.78 32.73
CA VAL A 167 20.67 16.93 32.12
C VAL A 167 19.67 17.98 31.63
N PHE A 168 18.57 17.52 31.03
CA PHE A 168 17.45 18.34 30.62
C PHE A 168 16.81 19.07 31.79
N LEU A 169 16.40 18.35 32.83
CA LEU A 169 15.75 18.90 34.02
C LEU A 169 16.63 19.93 34.71
N ALA A 170 17.94 19.65 34.85
CA ALA A 170 18.90 20.60 35.40
C ALA A 170 18.96 21.90 34.57
N LYS A 171 18.88 21.81 33.24
CA LYS A 171 18.92 22.98 32.34
C LYS A 171 17.62 23.79 32.37
N VAL A 172 16.47 23.13 32.47
CA VAL A 172 15.17 23.81 32.55
C VAL A 172 14.79 24.21 33.99
N GLY A 173 15.71 24.04 34.95
CA GLY A 173 15.50 24.42 36.34
C GLY A 173 14.45 23.60 37.08
N ARG A 174 14.10 22.41 36.60
CA ARG A 174 13.14 21.49 37.23
C ARG A 174 13.87 20.32 37.90
N ARG A 175 13.18 19.65 38.82
CA ARG A 175 13.70 18.47 39.52
C ARG A 175 12.85 17.25 39.21
N GLU A 176 13.47 16.08 39.23
CA GLU A 176 12.71 14.84 39.19
C GLU A 176 11.89 14.67 40.46
N THR A 177 10.69 14.14 40.31
CA THR A 177 9.84 13.71 41.43
C THR A 177 9.75 12.19 41.42
N MET A 178 9.89 11.59 42.60
CA MET A 178 9.72 10.17 42.81
C MET A 178 8.26 9.87 43.16
N ALA A 179 7.44 9.95 42.12
CA ALA A 179 6.01 9.65 42.10
C ALA A 179 5.70 8.69 40.93
N PRO A 180 4.51 8.06 40.90
CA PRO A 180 4.10 7.18 39.81
C PRO A 180 4.15 7.88 38.46
N GLN A 181 4.60 7.17 37.42
CA GLN A 181 4.72 7.70 36.07
C GLN A 181 3.41 7.51 35.30
N LEU A 182 2.93 8.55 34.61
CA LEU A 182 1.83 8.41 33.66
C LEU A 182 2.38 7.84 32.36
N TYR A 183 2.26 6.53 32.15
CA TYR A 183 2.68 5.90 30.89
C TYR A 183 1.48 5.71 29.97
N LEU A 184 1.43 6.49 28.87
CA LEU A 184 0.35 6.44 27.89
C LEU A 184 0.69 5.42 26.81
N ALA A 185 0.32 4.16 27.05
CA ALA A 185 0.55 3.07 26.11
C ALA A 185 -0.59 2.05 26.15
N VAL A 186 -1.10 1.74 24.97
CA VAL A 186 -2.03 0.62 24.76
C VAL A 186 -1.22 -0.54 24.18
N LEU A 187 -0.87 -1.50 25.03
CA LEU A 187 -0.10 -2.67 24.60
C LEU A 187 -1.02 -3.64 23.89
N SER A 188 -0.56 -4.16 22.75
CA SER A 188 -1.30 -5.19 22.02
C SER A 188 -1.42 -6.48 22.84
N GLY A 189 -2.50 -7.22 22.64
CA GLY A 189 -2.68 -8.55 23.20
C GLY A 189 -1.56 -9.52 22.86
N ASP A 190 -1.49 -10.62 23.61
CA ASP A 190 -0.56 -11.70 23.31
C ASP A 190 -0.90 -12.31 21.96
N ARG A 191 0.10 -12.32 21.09
CA ARG A 191 0.00 -12.83 19.73
C ARG A 191 1.21 -13.68 19.48
N GLN A 192 1.00 -14.78 18.78
CA GLN A 192 2.06 -15.65 18.30
C GLN A 192 1.94 -15.77 16.79
N ASN A 193 3.07 -15.95 16.12
CA ASN A 193 3.05 -16.38 14.74
C ASN A 193 2.67 -17.88 14.63
N GLU A 194 2.55 -18.38 13.40
CA GLU A 194 2.18 -19.78 13.14
C GLU A 194 3.21 -20.82 13.66
N PHE A 195 4.37 -20.37 14.14
CA PHE A 195 5.44 -21.20 14.74
C PHE A 195 5.50 -21.08 16.27
N GLY A 196 4.54 -20.39 16.90
CA GLY A 196 4.46 -20.24 18.35
C GLY A 196 5.42 -19.21 18.95
N ILE A 197 5.96 -18.28 18.15
CA ILE A 197 6.85 -17.21 18.62
C ILE A 197 6.04 -15.94 18.88
N ASP A 198 6.20 -15.36 20.06
CA ASP A 198 5.54 -14.12 20.45
C ASP A 198 5.86 -12.98 19.47
N ILE A 199 4.84 -12.22 19.06
CA ILE A 199 4.97 -11.19 18.03
C ILE A 199 4.25 -9.91 18.43
N GLY A 200 4.90 -8.76 18.23
CA GLY A 200 4.30 -7.48 18.56
C GLY A 200 5.27 -6.29 18.55
N PRO A 201 4.85 -5.15 19.13
CA PRO A 201 5.65 -3.94 19.13
C PRO A 201 6.85 -4.03 20.08
N LEU A 202 7.93 -3.33 19.73
CA LEU A 202 9.13 -3.25 20.57
C LEU A 202 8.85 -2.70 21.99
N SER A 203 7.87 -1.82 22.14
CA SER A 203 7.45 -1.28 23.45
C SER A 203 6.92 -2.37 24.39
N LYS A 204 6.19 -3.36 23.87
CA LYS A 204 5.74 -4.53 24.65
C LYS A 204 6.92 -5.39 25.10
N TYR A 205 7.91 -5.56 24.23
CA TYR A 205 9.13 -6.30 24.57
C TYR A 205 9.95 -5.65 25.71
N PHE A 206 9.93 -4.32 25.82
CA PHE A 206 10.63 -3.60 26.90
C PHE A 206 9.78 -3.34 28.13
N PHE A 207 8.46 -3.57 28.07
CA PHE A 207 7.60 -3.39 29.24
C PHE A 207 8.04 -4.29 30.40
N SER A 208 7.99 -3.72 31.60
CA SER A 208 8.31 -4.40 32.85
C SER A 208 7.30 -4.01 33.92
N ASN A 209 6.75 -5.00 34.61
CA ASN A 209 5.90 -4.82 35.77
C ASN A 209 6.73 -4.29 36.95
N GLY A 210 6.14 -3.46 37.80
CA GLY A 210 6.90 -2.90 38.92
C GLY A 210 6.19 -1.88 39.81
N GLU A 211 4.87 -1.66 39.63
CA GLU A 211 4.11 -0.66 40.40
C GLU A 211 4.73 0.75 40.38
N ILE A 212 5.44 1.09 39.30
CA ILE A 212 6.05 2.41 39.09
C ILE A 212 5.15 3.35 38.28
N TYR A 213 4.08 2.82 37.70
CA TYR A 213 3.12 3.56 36.88
C TYR A 213 1.93 4.01 37.69
N ALA A 214 1.32 5.13 37.29
CA ALA A 214 0.07 5.62 37.88
C ALA A 214 -1.09 4.64 37.62
N THR A 215 -1.09 4.00 36.46
CA THR A 215 -2.07 2.99 36.08
C THR A 215 -1.59 1.59 36.52
N PRO A 216 -2.48 0.72 37.05
CA PRO A 216 -2.12 -0.65 37.40
C PRO A 216 -1.59 -1.48 36.22
N ASP A 217 -0.64 -2.38 36.50
CA ASP A 217 0.04 -3.23 35.51
C ASP A 217 -0.95 -4.14 34.74
N GLU A 218 -2.06 -4.51 35.38
CA GLU A 218 -3.13 -5.31 34.80
C GLU A 218 -3.84 -4.60 33.63
N VAL A 219 -3.90 -3.27 33.64
CA VAL A 219 -4.49 -2.49 32.54
C VAL A 219 -3.64 -2.65 31.28
N PHE A 220 -2.32 -2.58 31.41
CA PHE A 220 -1.41 -2.74 30.26
C PHE A 220 -1.40 -4.17 29.72
N THR A 221 -1.61 -5.16 30.57
CA THR A 221 -1.46 -6.58 30.20
C THR A 221 -2.76 -7.26 29.80
N ARG A 222 -3.91 -6.82 30.33
CA ARG A 222 -5.22 -7.48 30.12
C ARG A 222 -6.24 -6.63 29.37
N ILE A 223 -5.98 -5.33 29.16
CA ILE A 223 -6.90 -4.43 28.45
C ILE A 223 -6.25 -3.98 27.14
N HIS A 224 -6.89 -4.33 26.03
CA HIS A 224 -6.40 -4.03 24.67
C HIS A 224 -7.35 -3.15 23.88
N ASP A 225 -8.53 -2.84 24.42
CA ASP A 225 -9.40 -1.81 23.90
C ASP A 225 -8.82 -0.43 24.24
N SER A 226 -8.66 0.40 23.22
CA SER A 226 -7.98 1.69 23.36
C SER A 226 -8.75 2.67 24.23
N ASP A 227 -10.07 2.76 24.04
CA ASP A 227 -10.91 3.72 24.75
C ASP A 227 -11.00 3.37 26.24
N ALA A 228 -11.20 2.10 26.57
CA ALA A 228 -11.16 1.61 27.94
C ALA A 228 -9.77 1.82 28.59
N CYS A 229 -8.69 1.60 27.85
CA CYS A 229 -7.33 1.78 28.34
C CYS A 229 -7.04 3.26 28.67
N PHE A 230 -7.33 4.19 27.74
CA PHE A 230 -7.16 5.63 27.98
C PHE A 230 -8.09 6.17 29.06
N TYR A 231 -9.32 5.66 29.17
CA TYR A 231 -10.23 5.99 30.26
C TYR A 231 -9.63 5.61 31.62
N LEU A 232 -9.09 4.40 31.75
CA LEU A 232 -8.44 3.95 32.98
C LEU A 232 -7.16 4.71 33.27
N HIS A 233 -6.35 5.04 32.25
CA HIS A 233 -5.21 5.94 32.42
C HIS A 233 -5.65 7.28 33.00
N ALA A 234 -6.77 7.85 32.53
CA ALA A 234 -7.29 9.11 33.00
C ALA A 234 -7.75 9.03 34.47
N VAL A 235 -8.60 8.05 34.81
CA VAL A 235 -9.11 7.87 36.18
C VAL A 235 -7.95 7.69 37.18
N PHE A 236 -7.04 6.74 36.92
CA PHE A 236 -5.96 6.45 37.85
C PHE A 236 -4.96 7.61 37.95
N ALA A 237 -4.58 8.24 36.84
CA ALA A 237 -3.62 9.34 36.88
C ALA A 237 -4.19 10.60 37.55
N LEU A 238 -5.43 10.99 37.23
CA LEU A 238 -6.05 12.19 37.80
C LEU A 238 -6.43 12.02 39.27
N SER A 239 -6.60 10.77 39.74
CA SER A 239 -6.73 10.46 41.16
C SER A 239 -5.47 10.81 41.98
N LEU A 240 -4.32 11.01 41.32
CA LEU A 240 -3.06 11.41 41.94
C LEU A 240 -2.89 12.94 41.87
N GLU A 241 -2.43 13.52 42.97
CA GLU A 241 -2.06 14.94 43.05
C GLU A 241 -0.70 15.23 42.40
N ARG A 242 0.18 14.22 42.36
CA ARG A 242 1.53 14.31 41.80
C ARG A 242 1.84 13.08 40.95
N ILE A 243 2.46 13.30 39.79
CA ILE A 243 3.03 12.26 38.94
C ILE A 243 4.53 12.55 38.72
N GLY A 244 5.32 11.49 38.53
CA GLY A 244 6.78 11.60 38.40
C GLY A 244 7.23 12.10 37.03
N SER A 245 6.50 11.72 35.98
CA SER A 245 6.63 12.20 34.60
C SER A 245 5.45 11.68 33.78
N ALA A 246 5.17 12.30 32.64
CA ALA A 246 4.26 11.74 31.64
C ALA A 246 5.08 11.16 30.48
N LEU A 247 4.99 9.84 30.28
CA LEU A 247 5.67 9.10 29.24
C LEU A 247 4.69 8.86 28.07
N ALA A 248 4.77 9.72 27.07
CA ALA A 248 3.91 9.70 25.90
C ALA A 248 4.75 9.85 24.62
N PHE A 249 5.66 8.90 24.39
CA PHE A 249 6.70 9.02 23.34
C PHE A 249 6.14 9.42 21.97
N PHE A 250 4.98 8.89 21.59
CA PHE A 250 4.27 9.26 20.36
C PHE A 250 3.12 10.25 20.66
N PRO A 251 3.10 11.43 20.01
CA PRO A 251 2.01 12.41 20.14
C PRO A 251 0.61 11.86 19.89
N THR A 252 0.47 10.87 19.03
CA THR A 252 -0.81 10.23 18.70
C THR A 252 -1.50 9.62 19.93
N ASN A 253 -0.74 9.00 20.83
CA ASN A 253 -1.28 8.46 22.09
C ASN A 253 -1.76 9.59 23.00
N LEU A 254 -1.01 10.69 23.08
CA LEU A 254 -1.41 11.82 23.92
C LEU A 254 -2.66 12.52 23.38
N ILE A 255 -2.77 12.69 22.06
CA ILE A 255 -3.99 13.22 21.43
C ILE A 255 -5.19 12.32 21.72
N SER A 256 -5.02 11.00 21.60
CA SER A 256 -6.09 10.02 21.86
C SER A 256 -6.52 10.04 23.33
N PHE A 257 -5.56 10.13 24.24
CA PHE A 257 -5.81 10.33 25.67
C PHE A 257 -6.60 11.63 25.93
N MET A 258 -6.18 12.77 25.37
CA MET A 258 -6.88 14.04 25.57
C MET A 258 -8.30 14.03 24.99
N ARG A 259 -8.51 13.39 23.84
CA ARG A 259 -9.85 13.20 23.24
C ARG A 259 -10.74 12.31 24.12
N CYS A 260 -10.21 11.18 24.58
CA CYS A 260 -10.92 10.27 25.48
C CYS A 260 -11.30 10.99 26.79
N LEU A 261 -10.37 11.74 27.37
CA LEU A 261 -10.60 12.52 28.59
C LEU A 261 -11.70 13.58 28.38
N ASN A 262 -11.63 14.36 27.30
CA ASN A 262 -12.62 15.40 27.01
C ASN A 262 -14.04 14.79 26.85
N SER A 263 -14.17 13.70 26.09
CA SER A 263 -15.45 13.01 25.87
C SER A 263 -16.01 12.30 27.11
N ASN A 264 -15.20 12.06 28.13
CA ASN A 264 -15.58 11.30 29.33
C ASN A 264 -15.35 12.08 30.64
N TRP A 265 -15.14 13.40 30.57
CA TRP A 265 -14.71 14.23 31.69
C TRP A 265 -15.55 14.01 32.96
N ASP A 266 -16.87 14.14 32.85
CA ASP A 266 -17.78 13.98 33.99
C ASP A 266 -17.75 12.55 34.57
N SER A 267 -17.64 11.53 33.72
CA SER A 267 -17.55 10.13 34.15
C SER A 267 -16.22 9.88 34.89
N VAL A 268 -15.10 10.37 34.36
CA VAL A 268 -13.79 10.25 34.99
C VAL A 268 -13.79 10.91 36.38
N LEU A 269 -14.33 12.12 36.50
CA LEU A 269 -14.38 12.81 37.79
C LEU A 269 -15.36 12.18 38.77
N SER A 270 -16.50 11.67 38.30
CA SER A 270 -17.44 10.89 39.11
C SER A 270 -16.80 9.62 39.66
N ASP A 271 -16.00 8.93 38.86
CA ASP A 271 -15.31 7.71 39.29
C ASP A 271 -14.24 8.01 40.35
N ILE A 272 -13.52 9.13 40.22
CA ILE A 272 -12.56 9.61 41.22
C ILE A 272 -13.27 10.03 42.51
N GLU A 273 -14.37 10.77 42.40
CA GLU A 273 -15.16 11.25 43.53
C GLU A 273 -15.72 10.10 44.37
N ASN A 274 -16.30 9.10 43.71
CA ASN A 274 -16.93 7.95 44.36
C ASN A 274 -15.97 6.79 44.63
N GLY A 275 -14.76 6.81 44.06
CA GLY A 275 -13.79 5.71 44.16
C GLY A 275 -14.26 4.43 43.50
N LYS A 276 -15.08 4.52 42.44
CA LYS A 276 -15.69 3.37 41.77
C LYS A 276 -15.76 3.59 40.26
N LEU A 277 -15.31 2.60 39.49
CA LEU A 277 -15.28 2.64 38.03
C LEU A 277 -16.68 2.49 37.42
N ASN A 278 -16.93 3.26 36.36
CA ASN A 278 -18.13 3.18 35.55
C ASN A 278 -18.15 1.90 34.69
N ALA A 279 -19.04 0.97 35.02
CA ALA A 279 -19.15 -0.32 34.34
C ALA A 279 -19.61 -0.21 32.88
N GLU A 280 -20.40 0.80 32.51
CA GLU A 280 -20.85 1.01 31.13
C GLU A 280 -19.70 1.45 30.22
N LYS A 281 -18.81 2.30 30.73
CA LYS A 281 -17.61 2.74 29.99
C LYS A 281 -16.58 1.62 29.82
N LEU A 282 -16.63 0.61 30.68
CA LEU A 282 -15.74 -0.55 30.69
C LEU A 282 -16.46 -1.84 30.28
N LYS A 283 -17.51 -1.70 29.46
CA LYS A 283 -18.29 -2.83 28.94
C LYS A 283 -17.39 -3.73 28.10
N GLY A 284 -17.23 -4.99 28.54
CA GLY A 284 -16.34 -5.97 27.92
C GLY A 284 -15.04 -6.21 28.70
N VAL A 285 -14.78 -5.45 29.77
CA VAL A 285 -13.71 -5.77 30.73
C VAL A 285 -14.20 -6.88 31.66
N ASP A 286 -13.33 -7.86 31.91
CA ASP A 286 -13.56 -8.98 32.82
C ASP A 286 -13.99 -8.52 34.22
N ALA A 287 -15.00 -9.17 34.80
CA ALA A 287 -15.61 -8.76 36.06
C ALA A 287 -14.63 -8.87 37.25
N ASP A 288 -13.78 -9.90 37.25
CA ASP A 288 -12.76 -10.10 38.29
C ASP A 288 -11.68 -9.02 38.19
N LEU A 289 -11.25 -8.68 36.96
CA LEU A 289 -10.36 -7.55 36.74
C LEU A 289 -10.98 -6.23 37.20
N LEU A 290 -12.24 -5.95 36.85
CA LEU A 290 -12.92 -4.73 37.25
C LEU A 290 -13.05 -4.63 38.78
N SER A 291 -13.33 -5.75 39.46
CA SER A 291 -13.35 -5.84 40.91
C SER A 291 -11.97 -5.52 41.51
N SER A 292 -10.90 -6.11 40.96
CA SER A 292 -9.52 -5.84 41.37
C SER A 292 -9.10 -4.37 41.15
N LEU A 293 -9.49 -3.76 40.03
CA LEU A 293 -9.19 -2.36 39.75
C LEU A 293 -9.96 -1.43 40.69
N ASN A 294 -11.23 -1.72 41.00
CA ASN A 294 -12.01 -0.96 41.98
C ASN A 294 -11.40 -1.01 43.38
N GLN A 295 -10.82 -2.15 43.79
CA GLN A 295 -10.11 -2.25 45.08
C GLN A 295 -8.87 -1.36 45.18
N ARG A 296 -8.30 -0.92 44.04
CA ARG A 296 -7.17 0.01 43.99
C ARG A 296 -7.60 1.48 44.02
N LEU A 297 -8.90 1.78 43.97
CA LEU A 297 -9.43 3.14 44.05
C LEU A 297 -10.03 3.40 45.44
N SER A 298 -9.92 4.65 45.86
CA SER A 298 -10.59 5.16 47.06
C SER A 298 -11.32 6.46 46.71
N PRO A 299 -12.45 6.79 47.38
CA PRO A 299 -13.18 8.03 47.12
C PRO A 299 -12.32 9.26 47.38
N LYS A 300 -12.19 10.14 46.38
CA LYS A 300 -11.41 11.39 46.45
C LYS A 300 -12.24 12.61 45.99
N PRO A 301 -13.32 12.97 46.70
CA PRO A 301 -14.22 14.06 46.31
C PRO A 301 -13.51 15.42 46.23
N GLN A 302 -12.54 15.68 47.11
CA GLN A 302 -11.75 16.92 47.12
C GLN A 302 -10.93 17.08 45.84
N ARG A 303 -10.31 16.00 45.36
CA ARG A 303 -9.54 15.99 44.11
C ARG A 303 -10.44 16.21 42.90
N ALA A 304 -11.60 15.55 42.86
CA ALA A 304 -12.58 15.75 41.80
C ALA A 304 -13.10 17.21 41.77
N ALA A 305 -13.43 17.79 42.93
CA ALA A 305 -13.86 19.18 43.06
C ALA A 305 -12.77 20.17 42.62
N GLN A 306 -11.50 19.92 42.95
CA GLN A 306 -10.36 20.71 42.48
C GLN A 306 -10.24 20.69 40.94
N LEU A 307 -10.40 19.52 40.32
CA LEU A 307 -10.32 19.42 38.85
C LEU A 307 -11.52 20.13 38.19
N ARG A 308 -12.73 20.03 38.75
CA ARG A 308 -13.90 20.79 38.27
C ARG A 308 -13.70 22.30 38.40
N SER A 309 -13.10 22.78 39.48
CA SER A 309 -12.86 24.23 39.65
C SER A 309 -11.82 24.78 38.67
N GLN A 310 -10.85 23.95 38.25
CA GLN A 310 -9.82 24.34 37.30
C GLN A 310 -10.25 24.29 35.82
N PHE A 311 -11.11 23.33 35.45
CA PHE A 311 -11.44 23.03 34.05
C PHE A 311 -12.95 23.12 33.73
N GLY A 312 -13.79 23.44 34.70
CA GLY A 312 -15.24 23.54 34.52
C GLY A 312 -15.86 22.23 34.02
N ASP A 313 -16.54 22.30 32.87
CA ASP A 313 -17.21 21.19 32.21
C ASP A 313 -16.27 20.32 31.35
N GLY A 314 -14.96 20.59 31.37
CA GLY A 314 -13.95 19.80 30.66
C GLY A 314 -13.88 20.04 29.15
N LYS A 315 -14.63 21.01 28.61
CA LYS A 315 -14.55 21.36 27.19
C LYS A 315 -13.24 22.04 26.81
N ASP A 316 -12.73 22.89 27.71
CA ASP A 316 -11.44 23.55 27.58
C ASP A 316 -10.43 22.96 28.57
N LEU A 317 -9.47 22.21 28.02
CA LEU A 317 -8.37 21.60 28.77
C LEU A 317 -7.05 22.32 28.52
N THR A 318 -7.07 23.59 28.13
CA THR A 318 -5.85 24.38 27.92
C THR A 318 -5.00 24.44 29.19
N GLY A 319 -3.72 24.13 29.06
CA GLY A 319 -2.77 23.99 30.16
C GLY A 319 -3.05 22.78 31.06
N PHE A 320 -3.71 21.73 30.55
CA PHE A 320 -4.07 20.53 31.28
C PHE A 320 -2.97 19.99 32.20
N PHE A 321 -1.77 19.72 31.66
CA PHE A 321 -0.69 19.11 32.45
C PHE A 321 -0.21 20.04 33.56
N GLU A 322 -0.07 21.32 33.27
CA GLU A 322 0.35 22.34 34.23
C GLU A 322 -0.67 22.50 35.36
N LYS A 323 -1.97 22.58 35.05
CA LYS A 323 -3.03 22.80 36.04
C LYS A 323 -3.34 21.54 36.85
N ALA A 324 -3.42 20.38 36.19
CA ALA A 324 -3.72 19.10 36.84
C ALA A 324 -2.56 18.62 37.72
N TRP A 325 -1.31 18.84 37.30
CA TRP A 325 -0.10 18.46 38.03
C TRP A 325 0.96 19.58 37.99
N PRO A 326 0.85 20.62 38.84
CA PRO A 326 1.75 21.79 38.82
C PRO A 326 3.25 21.47 38.91
N ASN A 327 3.60 20.37 39.58
CA ASN A 327 4.98 19.95 39.80
C ASN A 327 5.44 18.82 38.86
N VAL A 328 4.72 18.54 37.76
CA VAL A 328 5.17 17.52 36.81
C VAL A 328 6.51 17.94 36.18
N PRO A 329 7.57 17.11 36.23
CA PRO A 329 8.89 17.52 35.77
C PRO A 329 8.96 17.78 34.26
N PHE A 330 8.41 16.89 33.45
CA PHE A 330 8.38 16.98 31.99
C PHE A 330 7.38 15.99 31.38
N VAL A 331 7.05 16.21 30.10
CA VAL A 331 6.37 15.22 29.25
C VAL A 331 7.35 14.65 28.24
N MET A 332 7.58 13.34 28.27
CA MET A 332 8.39 12.66 27.26
C MET A 332 7.58 12.51 25.97
N LEU A 333 7.94 13.25 24.92
CA LEU A 333 7.16 13.38 23.70
C LEU A 333 8.06 13.62 22.49
N ALA A 334 7.88 12.88 21.40
CA ALA A 334 8.59 13.16 20.15
C ALA A 334 8.08 14.46 19.51
N ARG A 335 8.99 15.41 19.23
CA ARG A 335 8.66 16.75 18.71
C ARG A 335 9.13 16.98 17.27
N SER A 336 9.95 16.08 16.73
CA SER A 336 10.64 16.25 15.44
C SER A 336 10.03 15.40 14.30
N GLY A 337 10.36 15.76 13.06
CA GLY A 337 9.87 15.08 11.86
C GLY A 337 8.34 15.13 11.73
N SER A 338 7.73 14.00 11.36
CA SER A 338 6.28 13.82 11.14
C SER A 338 5.40 14.25 12.32
N PHE A 339 5.99 14.40 13.51
CA PHE A 339 5.31 14.69 14.77
C PHE A 339 5.24 16.18 15.14
N GLN A 340 6.00 17.05 14.45
CA GLN A 340 6.06 18.47 14.80
C GLN A 340 4.68 19.15 14.77
N THR A 341 3.80 18.79 13.83
CA THR A 341 2.42 19.33 13.77
C THR A 341 1.60 18.92 15.00
N SER A 342 1.58 17.63 15.30
CA SER A 342 0.88 17.11 16.47
C SER A 342 1.43 17.70 17.77
N PHE A 343 2.75 17.95 17.84
CA PHE A 343 3.36 18.62 18.97
C PHE A 343 2.87 20.07 19.14
N GLN A 344 2.74 20.84 18.07
CA GLN A 344 2.23 22.22 18.12
C GLN A 344 0.77 22.26 18.63
N TYR A 345 -0.08 21.34 18.18
CA TYR A 345 -1.43 21.17 18.74
C TYR A 345 -1.39 20.83 20.25
N LEU A 346 -0.48 19.91 20.64
CA LEU A 346 -0.37 19.46 22.02
C LEU A 346 0.18 20.52 22.98
N LYS A 347 0.93 21.52 22.51
CA LYS A 347 1.42 22.64 23.34
C LYS A 347 0.29 23.30 24.13
N ASN A 348 -0.90 23.42 23.54
CA ASN A 348 -2.08 23.98 24.20
C ASN A 348 -2.44 23.21 25.48
N TYR A 349 -2.25 21.89 25.52
CA TYR A 349 -2.52 21.06 26.70
C TYR A 349 -1.34 20.98 27.67
N LEU A 350 -0.10 21.15 27.19
CA LEU A 350 1.10 21.11 28.03
C LEU A 350 1.20 22.33 28.95
N GLY A 351 0.74 23.50 28.49
CA GLY A 351 0.98 24.76 29.19
C GLY A 351 2.48 25.05 29.28
N ASN A 352 2.95 25.43 30.46
CA ASN A 352 4.38 25.68 30.72
C ASN A 352 5.19 24.41 31.04
N VAL A 353 4.59 23.21 30.92
CA VAL A 353 5.30 21.95 31.16
C VAL A 353 6.19 21.62 29.96
N PRO A 354 7.51 21.46 30.15
CA PRO A 354 8.41 21.30 29.03
C PRO A 354 8.31 19.87 28.46
N ALA A 355 8.37 19.77 27.14
CA ALA A 355 8.36 18.49 26.42
C ALA A 355 9.77 18.07 26.02
N PHE A 356 10.10 16.79 26.16
CA PHE A 356 11.46 16.30 25.90
C PHE A 356 11.48 14.96 25.19
N CYS A 357 12.27 14.85 24.13
CA CYS A 357 12.56 13.58 23.46
C CYS A 357 14.03 13.20 23.68
N PRO A 358 14.35 12.19 24.52
CA PRO A 358 15.74 11.90 24.88
C PRO A 358 16.56 11.28 23.75
N CYS A 359 15.94 10.70 22.73
CA CYS A 359 16.65 9.90 21.73
C CYS A 359 15.87 9.65 20.44
N ILE A 360 16.60 9.24 19.40
CA ILE A 360 16.05 8.62 18.20
C ILE A 360 16.38 7.13 18.22
N MET A 361 15.36 6.27 18.23
CA MET A 361 15.52 4.82 18.19
C MET A 361 14.46 4.15 17.32
N GLY A 362 14.82 2.98 16.81
CA GLY A 362 13.95 2.05 16.10
C GLY A 362 14.24 0.60 16.48
N THR A 363 13.59 -0.33 15.81
CA THR A 363 13.85 -1.78 16.02
C THR A 363 15.23 -2.19 15.51
N GLU A 364 15.75 -1.45 14.53
CA GLU A 364 17.08 -1.60 13.93
C GLU A 364 18.19 -1.19 14.90
N GLY A 365 17.92 -0.29 15.84
CA GLY A 365 18.92 0.20 16.78
C GLY A 365 18.70 1.64 17.24
N MET A 366 19.67 2.14 18.00
CA MET A 366 19.66 3.48 18.57
C MET A 366 20.53 4.42 17.74
N LEU A 367 19.91 5.41 17.09
CA LEU A 367 20.61 6.31 16.17
C LEU A 367 21.30 7.46 16.91
N GLY A 368 20.60 8.11 17.83
CA GLY A 368 21.10 9.33 18.45
C GLY A 368 20.50 9.69 19.80
N ILE A 369 21.23 10.55 20.51
CA ILE A 369 20.94 11.01 21.88
C ILE A 369 20.77 12.52 21.91
N ASN A 370 19.80 13.01 22.66
CA ASN A 370 19.50 14.45 22.75
C ASN A 370 20.28 15.11 23.89
N LEU A 371 21.44 15.67 23.57
CA LEU A 371 22.25 16.49 24.49
C LEU A 371 22.12 17.98 24.23
N SER A 372 21.71 18.34 23.02
CA SER A 372 21.42 19.70 22.60
C SER A 372 20.01 20.04 23.04
N ILE A 373 19.88 20.34 24.34
CA ILE A 373 18.61 20.78 24.91
C ILE A 373 18.30 22.16 24.34
N VAL A 374 17.38 22.21 23.39
CA VAL A 374 16.89 23.43 22.74
C VAL A 374 15.51 23.80 23.27
N GLY A 375 15.08 25.04 23.02
CA GLY A 375 13.73 25.49 23.40
C GLY A 375 12.62 24.77 22.61
N ASP A 376 11.37 24.95 23.06
CA ASP A 376 10.22 24.29 22.44
C ASP A 376 9.95 24.72 20.99
N ASP A 377 10.44 25.89 20.59
CA ASP A 377 10.30 26.44 19.23
C ASP A 377 11.42 26.01 18.29
N GLU A 378 12.45 25.34 18.81
CA GLU A 378 13.55 24.80 18.03
C GLU A 378 13.41 23.27 17.82
N PRO A 379 13.81 22.76 16.64
CA PRO A 379 13.81 21.34 16.36
C PRO A 379 14.79 20.59 17.28
N ASP A 380 14.39 19.40 17.74
CA ASP A 380 15.28 18.53 18.52
C ASP A 380 16.58 18.22 17.77
N ARG A 381 17.71 18.35 18.48
CA ARG A 381 19.05 18.11 17.96
C ARG A 381 19.70 16.92 18.66
N TYR A 382 20.28 16.02 17.88
CA TYR A 382 20.78 14.74 18.37
C TYR A 382 22.25 14.54 18.01
N HIS A 383 22.97 13.84 18.88
CA HIS A 383 24.34 13.39 18.67
C HIS A 383 24.34 11.89 18.35
N PRO A 384 25.31 11.38 17.59
CA PRO A 384 25.36 9.97 17.23
C PRO A 384 25.57 9.11 18.46
N MET A 385 24.73 8.09 18.64
CA MET A 385 24.95 7.09 19.67
C MET A 385 26.10 6.17 19.24
N LEU A 386 27.25 6.23 19.92
CA LEU A 386 28.42 5.42 19.57
C LEU A 386 28.43 4.05 20.27
N THR A 387 27.55 3.88 21.25
CA THR A 387 27.44 2.69 22.09
C THR A 387 26.09 2.00 21.87
N GLY A 388 26.09 0.72 21.48
CA GLY A 388 24.86 -0.08 21.35
C GLY A 388 24.63 -0.62 19.94
N SER A 389 24.62 0.28 18.95
CA SER A 389 24.44 -0.02 17.52
C SER A 389 25.53 0.67 16.71
N PHE A 390 25.87 0.12 15.55
CA PHE A 390 26.79 0.74 14.59
C PHE A 390 25.99 1.37 13.46
N PHE A 391 26.23 2.64 13.18
CA PHE A 391 25.55 3.39 12.12
C PHE A 391 26.55 3.96 11.12
N GLU A 392 26.17 3.84 9.85
CA GLU A 392 26.79 4.52 8.71
C GLU A 392 25.75 5.45 8.06
N PHE A 393 26.23 6.35 7.19
CA PHE A 393 25.47 7.47 6.68
C PHE A 393 25.73 7.67 5.18
N VAL A 394 24.77 7.31 4.33
CA VAL A 394 24.87 7.50 2.88
C VAL A 394 24.55 8.96 2.55
N PRO A 395 25.45 9.73 1.94
CA PRO A 395 25.15 11.10 1.55
C PRO A 395 24.04 11.12 0.49
N VAL A 396 23.07 12.01 0.65
CA VAL A 396 21.93 12.14 -0.27
C VAL A 396 21.67 13.60 -0.66
N ASP A 397 21.07 13.82 -1.83
CA ASP A 397 20.56 15.13 -2.22
C ASP A 397 19.16 15.40 -1.63
N GLY A 398 18.62 16.61 -1.85
CA GLY A 398 17.26 16.98 -1.43
C GLY A 398 16.15 16.14 -2.07
N ASN A 399 16.46 15.39 -3.13
CA ASN A 399 15.57 14.49 -3.85
C ASN A 399 15.69 13.02 -3.38
N GLY A 400 16.56 12.77 -2.39
CA GLY A 400 16.85 11.46 -1.82
C GLY A 400 17.75 10.57 -2.67
N ASN A 401 18.42 11.09 -3.71
CA ASN A 401 19.35 10.30 -4.52
C ASN A 401 20.70 10.15 -3.82
N ASP A 402 21.34 8.99 -3.98
CA ASP A 402 22.64 8.70 -3.36
C ASP A 402 23.75 9.50 -4.05
N LEU A 403 24.59 10.17 -3.26
CA LEU A 403 25.69 11.01 -3.73
C LEU A 403 27.07 10.36 -3.58
N GLY A 404 27.15 9.16 -2.99
CA GLY A 404 28.41 8.47 -2.76
C GLY A 404 28.30 7.34 -1.74
N GLU A 405 29.47 6.88 -1.29
CA GLU A 405 29.60 5.76 -0.35
C GLU A 405 29.20 6.13 1.09
N PRO A 406 28.78 5.15 1.92
CA PRO A 406 28.45 5.36 3.32
C PRO A 406 29.62 5.94 4.14
N LYS A 407 29.33 6.98 4.91
CA LYS A 407 30.26 7.65 5.82
C LYS A 407 30.06 7.22 7.28
N LEU A 408 31.10 7.35 8.10
CA LEU A 408 31.06 7.24 9.55
C LEU A 408 30.65 8.58 10.18
N ALA A 409 30.32 8.56 11.47
CA ALA A 409 29.77 9.73 12.16
C ALA A 409 30.73 10.95 12.14
N HIS A 410 32.02 10.73 12.32
CA HIS A 410 33.01 11.83 12.32
C HIS A 410 33.33 12.40 10.93
N GLU A 411 32.80 11.79 9.86
CA GLU A 411 33.03 12.20 8.46
C GLU A 411 31.88 13.04 7.90
N LEU A 412 30.83 13.28 8.69
CA LEU A 412 29.66 14.04 8.27
C LEU A 412 29.97 15.54 8.26
N GLN A 413 29.27 16.26 7.38
CA GLN A 413 29.49 17.68 7.13
C GLN A 413 28.21 18.48 7.40
N VAL A 414 28.36 19.64 8.06
CA VAL A 414 27.28 20.58 8.35
C VAL A 414 26.60 21.02 7.05
N GLY A 415 25.27 21.08 7.06
CA GLY A 415 24.43 21.44 5.93
C GLY A 415 24.03 20.27 5.03
N CYS A 416 24.76 19.15 5.07
CA CYS A 416 24.51 17.99 4.22
C CYS A 416 23.43 17.04 4.77
N LEU A 417 22.79 16.31 3.87
CA LEU A 417 21.79 15.29 4.16
C LEU A 417 22.39 13.87 4.07
N TYR A 418 21.97 12.99 4.97
CA TYR A 418 22.42 11.61 4.99
C TYR A 418 21.29 10.63 5.31
N GLU A 419 21.20 9.54 4.55
CA GLU A 419 20.37 8.39 4.89
C GLU A 419 21.10 7.44 5.83
N THR A 420 20.40 6.96 6.85
CA THR A 420 20.99 6.11 7.89
C THR A 420 21.02 4.63 7.51
N VAL A 421 22.15 3.98 7.82
CA VAL A 421 22.38 2.54 7.61
C VAL A 421 22.74 1.92 8.96
N ALA A 422 21.96 0.94 9.40
CA ALA A 422 22.09 0.33 10.72
C ALA A 422 22.75 -1.06 10.67
N THR A 423 23.61 -1.29 11.65
CA THR A 423 24.10 -2.61 12.04
C THR A 423 23.89 -2.81 13.54
N SER A 424 23.19 -3.90 13.87
CA SER A 424 22.87 -4.36 15.21
C SER A 424 22.91 -5.89 15.23
N PHE A 425 22.60 -6.52 16.37
CA PHE A 425 22.60 -8.00 16.45
C PHE A 425 21.48 -8.65 15.63
N ASN A 426 20.46 -7.89 15.23
CA ASN A 426 19.28 -8.36 14.50
C ASN A 426 19.19 -7.81 13.06
N CYS A 427 20.17 -7.02 12.60
CA CYS A 427 20.25 -6.51 11.22
C CYS A 427 21.67 -6.02 10.88
N PHE A 428 22.12 -6.16 9.64
CA PHE A 428 23.50 -5.85 9.23
C PHE A 428 23.52 -5.01 7.95
N ARG A 429 24.15 -3.83 8.02
CA ARG A 429 24.20 -2.78 6.98
C ARG A 429 22.86 -2.54 6.27
N LEU A 430 21.81 -2.44 7.08
CA LEU A 430 20.44 -2.24 6.62
C LEU A 430 20.15 -0.75 6.43
N ARG A 431 19.71 -0.33 5.24
CA ARG A 431 19.14 0.99 4.99
C ARG A 431 17.86 1.15 5.82
N VAL A 432 17.89 2.08 6.77
CA VAL A 432 16.74 2.34 7.66
C VAL A 432 15.67 3.13 6.93
N GLY A 433 16.10 4.05 6.04
CA GLY A 433 15.24 4.94 5.26
C GLY A 433 14.98 6.30 5.93
N ASP A 434 15.49 6.51 7.15
CA ASP A 434 15.45 7.80 7.84
C ASP A 434 16.62 8.68 7.35
N VAL A 435 16.29 9.92 6.94
CA VAL A 435 17.25 10.94 6.48
C VAL A 435 17.46 11.99 7.56
N ILE A 436 18.70 12.27 7.89
CA ILE A 436 19.12 13.30 8.84
C ILE A 436 19.78 14.48 8.13
N LYS A 437 19.69 15.67 8.75
CA LYS A 437 20.45 16.86 8.34
C LYS A 437 21.46 17.20 9.43
N VAL A 438 22.74 17.32 9.08
CA VAL A 438 23.74 17.81 10.04
C VAL A 438 23.61 19.33 10.12
N VAL A 439 23.44 19.85 11.33
CA VAL A 439 23.20 21.28 11.58
C VAL A 439 24.32 21.95 12.35
N ASP A 440 25.11 21.18 13.09
CA ASP A 440 26.20 21.70 13.90
C ASP A 440 27.24 20.59 14.19
N MET A 441 28.35 20.95 14.85
CA MET A 441 29.36 20.02 15.34
C MET A 441 29.65 20.29 16.82
N ASP A 442 29.50 19.27 17.67
CA ASP A 442 29.98 19.29 19.06
C ASP A 442 31.35 18.60 19.13
N GLY A 443 32.42 19.40 19.09
CA GLY A 443 33.77 18.89 18.88
C GLY A 443 33.88 18.23 17.51
N CYS A 444 34.10 16.91 17.49
CA CYS A 444 34.12 16.10 16.27
C CYS A 444 32.81 15.34 16.01
N ALA A 445 31.82 15.45 16.92
CA ALA A 445 30.56 14.76 16.77
C ALA A 445 29.58 15.61 15.95
N PRO A 446 28.97 15.05 14.89
CA PRO A 446 27.91 15.75 14.17
C PRO A 446 26.68 15.89 15.06
N VAL A 447 26.10 17.07 15.06
CA VAL A 447 24.78 17.33 15.63
C VAL A 447 23.80 17.37 14.48
N PHE A 448 22.76 16.56 14.57
CA PHE A 448 21.80 16.38 13.47
C PHE A 448 20.35 16.46 13.92
N GLU A 449 19.51 16.85 12.97
CA GLU A 449 18.06 16.90 13.08
C GLU A 449 17.44 15.85 12.16
N MET A 450 16.29 15.30 12.55
CA MET A 450 15.51 14.42 11.67
C MET A 450 14.93 15.26 10.52
N SER A 451 15.23 14.86 9.28
CA SER A 451 14.72 15.57 8.10
C SER A 451 13.43 14.97 7.59
N HIS A 452 13.46 13.73 7.08
CA HIS A 452 12.31 13.07 6.46
C HIS A 452 12.58 11.57 6.28
N ARG A 453 11.56 10.81 5.84
CA ARG A 453 11.73 9.44 5.34
C ARG A 453 11.80 9.42 3.83
N LYS A 454 12.79 8.71 3.27
CA LYS A 454 13.05 8.67 1.81
C LYS A 454 11.86 8.15 0.98
N SER A 455 11.01 7.28 1.54
CA SER A 455 9.83 6.73 0.85
C SER A 455 8.58 7.64 0.83
N HIS A 456 8.55 8.71 1.64
CA HIS A 456 7.36 9.55 1.86
C HIS A 456 7.45 10.89 1.10
N VAL A 457 7.45 10.78 -0.23
CA VAL A 457 7.51 11.92 -1.16
C VAL A 457 6.25 11.94 -2.02
N LEU A 458 5.61 13.10 -2.15
CA LEU A 458 4.49 13.34 -3.06
C LEU A 458 5.02 13.84 -4.42
N SER A 459 4.43 13.34 -5.50
CA SER A 459 4.80 13.69 -6.87
C SER A 459 3.65 13.43 -7.83
N VAL A 460 3.29 14.41 -8.65
CA VAL A 460 2.33 14.26 -9.76
C VAL A 460 3.01 14.39 -11.14
N HIS A 461 4.24 14.87 -11.17
CA HIS A 461 5.07 14.95 -12.37
C HIS A 461 6.48 14.37 -12.14
N VAL A 462 7.54 15.18 -12.20
CA VAL A 462 8.93 14.78 -11.88
C VAL A 462 9.43 15.42 -10.58
N GLU A 463 8.67 16.38 -10.06
CA GLU A 463 8.96 17.06 -8.82
C GLU A 463 8.82 16.09 -7.65
N LYS A 464 9.73 16.21 -6.69
CA LYS A 464 9.69 15.43 -5.46
C LYS A 464 9.39 16.38 -4.30
N THR A 465 8.16 16.37 -3.82
CA THR A 465 7.76 17.14 -2.65
C THR A 465 7.87 16.25 -1.42
N THR A 466 8.87 16.51 -0.59
CA THR A 466 9.11 15.74 0.63
C THR A 466 8.04 16.03 1.68
N GLU A 467 7.80 15.08 2.59
CA GLU A 467 6.98 15.28 3.79
C GLU A 467 7.33 16.57 4.54
N LYS A 468 8.63 16.88 4.69
CA LYS A 468 9.10 18.10 5.35
C LYS A 468 8.60 19.37 4.66
N SER A 469 8.59 19.39 3.33
CA SER A 469 8.14 20.55 2.56
C SER A 469 6.62 20.74 2.70
N LEU A 470 5.85 19.64 2.61
CA LEU A 470 4.40 19.66 2.85
C LEU A 470 4.07 20.17 4.25
N GLN A 471 4.81 19.69 5.26
CA GLN A 471 4.64 20.12 6.64
C GLN A 471 4.98 21.59 6.85
N ALA A 472 6.10 22.07 6.29
CA ALA A 472 6.48 23.47 6.35
C ALA A 472 5.41 24.37 5.70
N GLY A 473 4.95 24.04 4.49
CA GLY A 473 3.90 24.78 3.80
C GLY A 473 2.58 24.81 4.57
N ALA A 474 2.15 23.67 5.14
CA ALA A 474 0.93 23.61 5.96
C ALA A 474 1.06 24.46 7.25
N MET A 475 2.17 24.35 7.98
CA MET A 475 2.39 25.12 9.21
C MET A 475 2.47 26.64 8.96
N LEU A 476 3.14 27.06 7.88
CA LEU A 476 3.18 28.48 7.48
C LEU A 476 1.78 29.04 7.20
N SER A 477 0.95 28.27 6.50
CA SER A 477 -0.43 28.66 6.18
C SER A 477 -1.27 28.83 7.45
N ILE A 478 -1.18 27.86 8.36
CA ILE A 478 -1.93 27.86 9.62
C ILE A 478 -1.52 29.04 10.52
N GLY A 479 -0.23 29.35 10.59
CA GLY A 479 0.29 30.51 11.32
C GLY A 479 -0.24 31.84 10.77
N GLN A 480 -0.30 31.99 9.45
CA GLN A 480 -0.87 33.19 8.81
C GLN A 480 -2.40 33.29 9.00
N LEU A 481 -3.09 32.15 9.07
CA LEU A 481 -4.54 32.09 9.28
C LEU A 481 -4.97 32.28 10.75
N GLY A 482 -4.02 32.31 11.69
CA GLY A 482 -4.30 32.44 13.12
C GLY A 482 -5.15 31.30 13.67
N CYS A 483 -4.94 30.07 13.17
CA CYS A 483 -5.71 28.89 13.59
C CYS A 483 -4.78 27.78 14.09
N THR A 484 -5.36 26.72 14.64
CA THR A 484 -4.61 25.56 15.14
C THR A 484 -4.98 24.34 14.31
N MET A 485 -3.98 23.64 13.79
CA MET A 485 -4.17 22.40 13.02
C MET A 485 -4.00 21.20 13.94
N VAL A 486 -5.02 20.33 13.96
CA VAL A 486 -4.99 19.07 14.72
C VAL A 486 -4.09 18.05 14.01
N ASP A 487 -4.35 17.81 12.72
CA ASP A 487 -3.56 16.91 11.89
C ASP A 487 -3.77 17.20 10.38
N PHE A 488 -2.91 16.63 9.53
CA PHE A 488 -3.04 16.71 8.08
C PHE A 488 -2.49 15.47 7.36
N THR A 489 -2.96 15.22 6.14
CA THR A 489 -2.34 14.26 5.21
C THR A 489 -2.50 14.77 3.78
N ALA A 490 -1.63 14.33 2.87
CA ALA A 490 -1.64 14.73 1.48
C ALA A 490 -1.69 13.51 0.56
N THR A 491 -2.21 13.70 -0.64
CA THR A 491 -2.18 12.69 -1.70
C THR A 491 -2.11 13.35 -3.07
N ASP A 492 -1.90 12.53 -4.09
CA ASP A 492 -1.92 12.98 -5.48
C ASP A 492 -3.33 12.91 -6.05
N CYS A 493 -3.58 13.69 -7.11
CA CYS A 493 -4.84 13.65 -7.84
C CYS A 493 -5.15 12.26 -8.40
N PHE A 494 -4.16 11.42 -8.69
CA PHE A 494 -4.38 10.08 -9.26
C PHE A 494 -5.00 9.11 -8.26
N LEU A 495 -4.71 9.26 -6.98
CA LEU A 495 -5.38 8.54 -5.90
C LEU A 495 -6.73 9.19 -5.54
N TYR A 496 -6.78 10.52 -5.51
CA TYR A 496 -7.97 11.25 -5.08
C TYR A 496 -9.14 11.20 -6.08
N GLU A 497 -8.90 11.54 -7.35
CA GLU A 497 -9.96 11.66 -8.37
C GLU A 497 -10.80 10.38 -8.54
N PRO A 498 -10.23 9.16 -8.55
CA PRO A 498 -11.01 7.93 -8.59
C PRO A 498 -11.91 7.72 -7.35
N LEU A 499 -11.49 8.20 -6.18
CA LEU A 499 -12.23 8.05 -4.91
C LEU A 499 -13.44 8.97 -4.84
N VAL A 500 -13.31 10.22 -5.31
CA VAL A 500 -14.41 11.19 -5.33
C VAL A 500 -15.22 11.18 -6.63
N ASN A 501 -14.82 10.35 -7.59
CA ASN A 501 -15.44 10.28 -8.91
C ASN A 501 -15.47 11.64 -9.63
N THR A 502 -14.39 12.41 -9.51
CA THR A 502 -14.19 13.69 -10.22
C THR A 502 -13.05 13.58 -11.22
N SER A 503 -12.93 14.54 -12.14
CA SER A 503 -11.71 14.71 -12.92
C SER A 503 -11.54 16.18 -13.30
N ARG A 504 -10.43 16.78 -12.89
CA ARG A 504 -10.05 18.15 -13.25
C ARG A 504 -9.27 18.22 -14.56
N GLY A 505 -8.73 17.10 -15.04
CA GLY A 505 -7.92 17.04 -16.26
C GLY A 505 -6.55 17.73 -16.14
N SER A 506 -6.19 18.18 -14.93
CA SER A 506 -4.91 18.75 -14.55
C SER A 506 -4.27 17.92 -13.43
N LYS A 507 -2.96 18.09 -13.22
CA LYS A 507 -2.22 17.41 -12.15
C LYS A 507 -2.13 18.31 -10.94
N TYR A 508 -2.51 17.83 -9.76
CA TYR A 508 -2.49 18.65 -8.55
C TYR A 508 -2.33 17.80 -7.29
N TYR A 509 -1.89 18.44 -6.21
CA TYR A 509 -1.86 17.84 -4.88
C TYR A 509 -3.20 18.00 -4.18
N VAL A 510 -3.54 17.07 -3.32
CA VAL A 510 -4.70 17.16 -2.43
C VAL A 510 -4.20 17.14 -1.00
N LEU A 511 -4.61 18.12 -0.21
CA LEU A 511 -4.25 18.26 1.20
C LEU A 511 -5.51 18.17 2.05
N PHE A 512 -5.58 17.19 2.94
CA PHE A 512 -6.62 17.07 3.95
C PHE A 512 -6.14 17.72 5.26
N VAL A 513 -6.93 18.62 5.83
CA VAL A 513 -6.58 19.36 7.04
C VAL A 513 -7.72 19.30 8.06
N GLU A 514 -7.44 18.84 9.28
CA GLU A 514 -8.35 18.96 10.43
C GLU A 514 -7.91 20.15 11.28
N LEU A 515 -8.81 21.10 11.48
CA LEU A 515 -8.59 22.28 12.31
C LEU A 515 -9.23 22.09 13.69
N ASP A 516 -8.62 22.72 14.68
CA ASP A 516 -9.21 22.85 16.01
C ASP A 516 -10.12 24.08 16.05
N GLY A 517 -11.30 23.94 16.68
CA GLY A 517 -12.36 24.95 16.70
C GLY A 517 -13.27 24.98 15.46
N ASP A 518 -14.09 26.03 15.36
CA ASP A 518 -15.20 26.14 14.38
C ASP A 518 -14.84 26.92 13.10
N LYS A 519 -13.56 27.24 12.87
CA LYS A 519 -13.13 28.00 11.69
C LYS A 519 -13.38 27.18 10.41
N CYS A 520 -14.11 27.76 9.45
CA CYS A 520 -14.29 27.21 8.11
C CYS A 520 -13.44 27.99 7.10
N LEU A 521 -12.54 27.30 6.40
CA LEU A 521 -11.65 27.89 5.40
C LEU A 521 -12.42 28.29 4.14
N ASN A 522 -12.31 29.57 3.75
CA ASN A 522 -12.81 30.04 2.46
C ASN A 522 -11.82 29.71 1.31
N ASP A 523 -12.20 29.99 0.06
CA ASP A 523 -11.39 29.61 -1.10
C ASP A 523 -10.04 30.37 -1.18
N GLU A 524 -9.97 31.61 -0.71
CA GLU A 524 -8.72 32.37 -0.64
C GLU A 524 -7.78 31.82 0.45
N GLU A 525 -8.33 31.45 1.61
CA GLU A 525 -7.59 30.82 2.70
C GLU A 525 -7.08 29.43 2.31
N LYS A 526 -7.83 28.66 1.51
CA LYS A 526 -7.37 27.38 0.94
C LYS A 526 -6.22 27.57 -0.04
N LEU A 527 -6.26 28.62 -0.88
CA LEU A 527 -5.18 28.96 -1.79
C LEU A 527 -3.88 29.36 -1.06
N LEU A 528 -3.97 29.77 0.21
CA LEU A 528 -2.79 30.09 1.02
C LEU A 528 -1.87 28.89 1.23
N PHE A 529 -2.45 27.68 1.30
CA PHE A 529 -1.66 26.44 1.41
C PHE A 529 -0.86 26.16 0.15
N ASP A 530 -1.43 26.42 -1.03
CA ASP A 530 -0.72 26.34 -2.33
C ASP A 530 0.46 27.31 -2.35
N LYS A 531 0.22 28.57 -1.96
CA LYS A 531 1.25 29.63 -1.90
C LYS A 531 2.37 29.29 -0.92
N SER A 532 2.02 28.87 0.29
CA SER A 532 3.01 28.51 1.31
C SER A 532 3.82 27.28 0.92
N LEU A 533 3.21 26.32 0.19
CA LEU A 533 3.96 25.19 -0.36
C LEU A 533 4.95 25.64 -1.45
N MET A 534 4.55 26.57 -2.33
CA MET A 534 5.49 27.17 -3.29
C MET A 534 6.67 27.86 -2.60
N ASP A 535 6.43 28.57 -1.49
CA ASP A 535 7.51 29.24 -0.77
C ASP A 535 8.44 28.26 -0.03
N SER A 536 7.93 27.11 0.37
CA SER A 536 8.69 26.06 1.08
C SER A 536 9.31 24.99 0.17
N CYS A 537 8.96 24.93 -1.12
CA CYS A 537 9.39 23.90 -2.05
C CYS A 537 9.66 24.48 -3.45
N GLU A 538 10.93 24.76 -3.76
CA GLU A 538 11.36 25.33 -5.05
C GLU A 538 10.93 24.46 -6.24
N ASN A 539 11.07 23.14 -6.13
CA ASN A 539 10.66 22.23 -7.19
C ASN A 539 9.15 22.32 -7.45
N TYR A 540 8.32 22.33 -6.40
CA TYR A 540 6.87 22.50 -6.56
C TYR A 540 6.55 23.87 -7.19
N LYS A 541 7.18 24.94 -6.70
CA LYS A 541 7.02 26.31 -7.21
C LYS A 541 7.33 26.41 -8.70
N LEU A 542 8.42 25.80 -9.16
CA LEU A 542 8.82 25.78 -10.55
C LEU A 542 7.70 25.23 -11.44
N PHE A 543 7.28 23.97 -11.20
CA PHE A 543 6.26 23.32 -12.01
C PHE A 543 4.85 23.91 -11.84
N ARG A 544 4.57 24.50 -10.67
CA ARG A 544 3.32 25.22 -10.38
C ARG A 544 3.23 26.54 -11.15
N THR A 545 4.36 27.26 -11.28
CA THR A 545 4.45 28.54 -12.03
C THR A 545 4.45 28.31 -13.54
N GLU A 546 5.07 27.22 -14.01
CA GLU A 546 5.08 26.81 -15.42
C GLU A 546 3.75 26.20 -15.90
N GLY A 547 2.79 25.98 -14.99
CA GLY A 547 1.47 25.43 -15.32
C GLY A 547 1.46 23.91 -15.55
N HIS A 548 2.56 23.22 -15.24
CA HIS A 548 2.64 21.75 -15.29
C HIS A 548 1.92 21.08 -14.10
N ILE A 549 1.83 21.80 -12.98
CA ILE A 549 1.04 21.44 -11.80
C ILE A 549 0.03 22.56 -11.55
N ASP A 550 -1.21 22.17 -11.30
CA ASP A 550 -2.32 23.06 -10.96
C ASP A 550 -2.40 23.27 -9.45
N SER A 551 -3.18 24.27 -9.03
CA SER A 551 -3.42 24.64 -7.63
C SER A 551 -3.75 23.43 -6.76
N MET A 552 -3.02 23.32 -5.64
CA MET A 552 -3.32 22.33 -4.62
C MET A 552 -4.78 22.45 -4.17
N HIS A 553 -5.45 21.31 -4.10
CA HIS A 553 -6.81 21.20 -3.60
C HIS A 553 -6.80 20.92 -2.10
N VAL A 554 -7.21 21.90 -1.30
CA VAL A 554 -7.31 21.75 0.16
C VAL A 554 -8.73 21.32 0.55
N VAL A 555 -8.81 20.20 1.25
CA VAL A 555 -10.04 19.64 1.81
C VAL A 555 -9.98 19.81 3.33
N GLN A 556 -10.79 20.71 3.87
CA GLN A 556 -10.99 20.79 5.30
C GLN A 556 -11.91 19.65 5.74
N VAL A 557 -11.43 18.82 6.66
CA VAL A 557 -12.20 17.66 7.17
C VAL A 557 -12.87 18.00 8.50
N GLY A 558 -13.91 17.23 8.86
CA GLY A 558 -14.62 17.41 10.13
C GLY A 558 -13.76 17.03 11.34
N ARG A 559 -14.14 17.55 12.52
CA ARG A 559 -13.49 17.21 13.80
C ARG A 559 -13.59 15.70 14.05
N GLY A 560 -12.47 15.06 14.35
CA GLY A 560 -12.40 13.61 14.57
C GLY A 560 -12.17 12.77 13.31
N ALA A 561 -12.16 13.36 12.11
CA ALA A 561 -11.95 12.63 10.86
C ALA A 561 -10.62 11.87 10.83
N PHE A 562 -9.52 12.44 11.36
CA PHE A 562 -8.25 11.71 11.45
C PHE A 562 -8.26 10.62 12.54
N ALA A 563 -9.11 10.74 13.57
CA ALA A 563 -9.31 9.67 14.55
C ALA A 563 -10.03 8.46 13.91
N ASP A 564 -11.05 8.73 13.10
CA ASP A 564 -11.79 7.70 12.38
C ASP A 564 -10.91 7.06 11.30
N LEU A 565 -10.18 7.86 10.53
CA LEU A 565 -9.20 7.37 9.56
C LEU A 565 -8.19 6.42 10.23
N ARG A 566 -7.66 6.81 11.38
CA ARG A 566 -6.74 5.98 12.17
C ARG A 566 -7.40 4.66 12.58
N ARG A 567 -8.62 4.69 13.12
CA ARG A 567 -9.35 3.48 13.52
C ARG A 567 -9.51 2.53 12.35
N THR A 568 -9.98 3.03 11.20
CA THR A 568 -10.17 2.18 10.02
C THR A 568 -8.86 1.65 9.46
N MET A 569 -7.78 2.45 9.45
CA MET A 569 -6.45 1.97 9.06
C MET A 569 -5.96 0.82 9.95
N MET A 570 -6.27 0.86 11.24
CA MET A 570 -5.92 -0.19 12.18
C MET A 570 -6.81 -1.44 12.04
N GLU A 571 -8.11 -1.27 11.80
CA GLU A 571 -9.02 -2.39 11.53
C GLU A 571 -8.63 -3.18 10.28
N LEU A 572 -8.21 -2.47 9.23
CA LEU A 572 -7.76 -3.06 7.97
C LEU A 572 -6.38 -3.72 8.08
N ASN A 573 -5.60 -3.36 9.10
CA ASN A 573 -4.29 -3.93 9.34
C ASN A 573 -4.12 -4.32 10.81
N LYS A 574 -4.67 -5.49 11.16
CA LYS A 574 -4.62 -6.08 12.51
C LYS A 574 -3.21 -6.22 13.08
N ASP A 575 -2.17 -6.11 12.26
CA ASP A 575 -0.77 -6.16 12.70
C ASP A 575 -0.24 -4.86 13.32
N ILE A 576 -0.87 -3.72 13.04
CA ILE A 576 -0.46 -2.42 13.59
C ILE A 576 -0.97 -2.29 15.03
N SER A 577 -0.06 -1.96 15.97
CA SER A 577 -0.46 -1.68 17.35
C SER A 577 -0.82 -0.20 17.54
N GLU A 578 -1.81 0.06 18.40
CA GLU A 578 -2.28 1.38 18.82
C GLU A 578 -1.11 2.32 19.19
N THR A 579 -0.20 1.80 20.02
CA THR A 579 0.98 2.53 20.53
C THR A 579 2.01 2.86 19.44
N GLN A 580 2.02 2.16 18.31
CA GLN A 580 2.99 2.37 17.24
C GLN A 580 2.40 3.07 16.01
N PHE A 581 1.10 3.38 16.02
CA PHE A 581 0.44 3.98 14.88
C PHE A 581 0.99 5.40 14.61
N LYS A 582 1.40 5.64 13.37
CA LYS A 582 1.80 6.94 12.86
C LYS A 582 0.90 7.30 11.68
N MET A 583 0.30 8.49 11.73
CA MET A 583 -0.50 8.99 10.62
C MET A 583 0.40 9.22 9.40
N PRO A 584 0.14 8.59 8.24
CA PRO A 584 0.92 8.84 7.04
C PRO A 584 0.66 10.27 6.53
N ARG A 585 1.72 11.04 6.24
CA ARG A 585 1.62 12.38 5.65
C ARG A 585 1.38 12.37 4.15
N VAL A 586 1.69 11.25 3.49
CA VAL A 586 1.50 11.05 2.05
C VAL A 586 0.79 9.72 1.82
N LEU A 587 -0.39 9.76 1.20
CA LEU A 587 -1.17 8.58 0.81
C LEU A 587 -0.87 8.22 -0.65
N LYS A 588 -0.59 6.94 -0.94
CA LYS A 588 -0.22 6.41 -2.27
C LYS A 588 -1.02 5.16 -2.67
N THR A 589 -1.19 5.00 -3.98
CA THR A 589 -2.01 3.98 -4.70
C THR A 589 -1.65 2.52 -4.46
N GLY A 590 -0.44 2.20 -3.98
CA GLY A 590 -0.02 0.81 -3.71
C GLY A 590 -0.15 0.38 -2.25
N GLU A 591 0.14 1.28 -1.30
CA GLU A 591 0.31 0.94 0.12
C GLU A 591 -0.90 1.32 0.98
N HIS A 592 -1.67 2.33 0.56
CA HIS A 592 -2.78 2.89 1.33
C HIS A 592 -4.15 2.75 0.63
N ARG A 593 -4.20 2.11 -0.55
CA ARG A 593 -5.43 2.02 -1.35
C ARG A 593 -6.53 1.19 -0.67
N SER A 594 -6.17 0.09 0.00
CA SER A 594 -7.09 -0.68 0.84
C SER A 594 -7.55 0.12 2.06
N SER A 595 -6.61 0.87 2.65
CA SER A 595 -6.84 1.83 3.75
C SER A 595 -7.63 3.07 3.37
N MET A 596 -7.83 3.35 2.09
CA MET A 596 -8.69 4.41 1.55
C MET A 596 -9.96 3.80 0.96
N SER A 597 -10.63 2.94 1.73
CA SER A 597 -11.95 2.43 1.36
C SER A 597 -12.94 3.60 1.18
N PRO A 598 -14.09 3.39 0.50
CA PRO A 598 -15.17 4.38 0.48
C PRO A 598 -15.58 4.85 1.89
N SER A 599 -15.42 4.00 2.91
CA SER A 599 -15.66 4.34 4.33
C SER A 599 -14.61 5.32 4.88
N CYS A 600 -13.32 5.15 4.58
CA CYS A 600 -12.27 6.09 4.97
C CYS A 600 -12.37 7.43 4.23
N THR A 601 -12.78 7.37 2.96
CA THR A 601 -13.06 8.57 2.16
C THR A 601 -14.30 9.29 2.68
N ALA A 602 -15.33 8.55 3.11
CA ALA A 602 -16.49 9.11 3.81
C ALA A 602 -16.11 9.74 5.17
N ALA A 603 -15.26 9.11 5.98
CA ALA A 603 -14.75 9.67 7.22
C ALA A 603 -13.97 10.99 7.03
N LEU A 604 -13.24 11.11 5.91
CA LEU A 604 -12.56 12.36 5.51
C LEU A 604 -13.49 13.37 4.79
N MET A 605 -14.70 12.98 4.37
CA MET A 605 -15.61 13.81 3.55
C MET A 605 -16.96 14.12 4.20
N GLU A 606 -17.26 13.58 5.38
CA GLU A 606 -18.46 13.95 6.12
C GLU A 606 -18.28 15.30 6.83
N ASN A 607 -18.40 16.38 6.04
CA ASN A 607 -19.18 17.54 6.49
C ASN A 607 -19.91 18.22 5.33
N ARG A 608 -21.19 18.45 5.58
CA ARG A 608 -22.29 18.77 4.66
C ARG A 608 -22.01 20.00 3.77
N PHE A 609 -22.05 19.81 2.46
CA PHE A 609 -22.61 20.82 1.54
C PHE A 609 -23.52 20.13 0.52
N SER A 610 -24.77 20.56 0.52
CA SER A 610 -25.81 20.19 -0.42
C SER A 610 -25.41 20.56 -1.85
N LEU A 611 -25.24 19.56 -2.71
CA LEU A 611 -25.23 19.75 -4.15
C LEU A 611 -26.21 18.76 -4.80
N ASP A 612 -27.23 19.37 -5.38
CA ASP A 612 -28.15 18.95 -6.44
C ASP A 612 -28.27 17.44 -6.79
N PRO A 613 -29.45 16.80 -6.59
CA PRO A 613 -29.70 15.39 -6.89
C PRO A 613 -29.57 14.98 -8.36
N GLU A 614 -29.46 15.90 -9.32
CA GLU A 614 -29.46 15.54 -10.76
C GLU A 614 -28.09 15.13 -11.34
N THR A 615 -26.98 15.35 -10.63
CA THR A 615 -25.64 14.90 -11.09
C THR A 615 -25.27 13.48 -10.64
N LYS A 616 -26.18 12.77 -9.97
CA LYS A 616 -25.91 11.46 -9.34
C LYS A 616 -26.00 10.25 -10.27
N ASN A 617 -26.11 10.43 -11.58
CA ASN A 617 -26.31 9.32 -12.51
C ASN A 617 -25.34 9.43 -13.69
N LEU A 618 -24.17 8.79 -13.59
CA LEU A 618 -23.41 8.21 -14.73
C LEU A 618 -22.25 7.26 -14.32
N ARG A 619 -22.22 6.76 -13.07
CA ARG A 619 -21.63 5.46 -12.75
C ARG A 619 -22.69 4.60 -12.08
N LEU A 620 -22.96 3.45 -12.69
CA LEU A 620 -24.13 2.60 -12.49
C LEU A 620 -24.25 2.10 -11.04
N LYS A 621 -25.44 2.32 -10.47
CA LYS A 621 -25.94 1.79 -9.21
C LYS A 621 -25.70 0.28 -9.09
N ARG A 622 -25.26 -0.19 -7.93
CA ARG A 622 -25.41 -1.58 -7.49
C ARG A 622 -26.92 -1.86 -7.34
N PHE A 623 -27.41 -2.95 -7.92
CA PHE A 623 -28.78 -3.40 -7.69
C PHE A 623 -28.90 -3.99 -6.28
N PRO A 624 -29.95 -3.69 -5.51
CA PRO A 624 -30.31 -4.49 -4.35
C PRO A 624 -30.95 -5.81 -4.82
N ILE A 625 -30.55 -6.95 -4.25
CA ILE A 625 -31.10 -8.28 -4.54
C ILE A 625 -32.07 -8.68 -3.41
N PRO A 626 -33.21 -9.33 -3.72
CA PRO A 626 -34.20 -9.75 -2.74
C PRO A 626 -33.71 -10.92 -1.87
N GLU A 627 -34.20 -10.97 -0.63
CA GLU A 627 -34.04 -12.12 0.27
C GLU A 627 -34.69 -13.38 -0.34
N SER A 628 -33.92 -14.46 -0.51
CA SER A 628 -34.49 -15.81 -0.48
C SER A 628 -33.48 -16.89 -0.06
N GLN A 629 -33.88 -17.55 1.03
CA GLN A 629 -33.59 -18.87 1.61
C GLN A 629 -32.89 -19.93 0.74
N GLY A 630 -31.95 -20.66 1.36
CA GLY A 630 -31.48 -21.97 0.91
C GLY A 630 -29.96 -22.15 1.04
N TYR A 631 -29.54 -22.90 2.05
CA TYR A 631 -28.13 -23.24 2.37
C TYR A 631 -27.62 -24.37 1.43
N ASP A 632 -26.41 -24.25 0.86
CA ASP A 632 -25.72 -25.30 0.06
C ASP A 632 -24.29 -25.53 0.62
N PRO A 633 -23.79 -26.78 0.83
CA PRO A 633 -22.71 -27.08 1.78
C PRO A 633 -21.25 -26.85 1.33
N MET A 634 -20.95 -26.11 0.26
CA MET A 634 -19.56 -25.89 -0.23
C MET A 634 -18.96 -24.56 0.26
N GLY A 635 -19.00 -24.32 1.58
CA GLY A 635 -18.52 -23.10 2.22
C GLY A 635 -16.99 -22.99 2.36
N ILE A 636 -16.27 -22.68 1.27
CA ILE A 636 -14.86 -22.25 1.29
C ILE A 636 -14.63 -20.90 0.56
N LEU A 637 -15.67 -20.13 0.22
CA LEU A 637 -15.54 -18.84 -0.48
C LEU A 637 -16.41 -17.75 0.15
N ASP A 638 -15.84 -16.55 0.26
CA ASP A 638 -16.28 -15.41 1.09
C ASP A 638 -17.66 -14.81 0.73
N ALA A 639 -18.38 -14.29 1.73
CA ALA A 639 -19.85 -14.19 1.74
C ALA A 639 -20.51 -12.92 1.14
N ASN A 640 -19.79 -12.02 0.45
CA ASN A 640 -20.31 -10.66 0.22
C ASN A 640 -20.85 -10.30 -1.18
N TYR A 641 -20.67 -11.10 -2.26
CA TYR A 641 -21.06 -10.66 -3.63
C TYR A 641 -21.59 -11.73 -4.61
N HIS A 642 -21.84 -12.97 -4.19
CA HIS A 642 -21.89 -14.11 -5.12
C HIS A 642 -23.02 -14.13 -6.15
N GLY A 643 -24.26 -13.76 -5.82
CA GLY A 643 -25.39 -13.99 -6.73
C GLY A 643 -25.26 -13.34 -8.12
N SER A 644 -24.83 -12.08 -8.19
CA SER A 644 -24.75 -11.36 -9.47
C SER A 644 -23.56 -11.76 -10.34
N ALA A 645 -22.39 -11.98 -9.72
CA ALA A 645 -21.19 -12.40 -10.46
C ALA A 645 -21.35 -13.83 -10.98
N GLU A 646 -21.90 -14.72 -10.17
CA GLU A 646 -22.22 -16.08 -10.56
C GLU A 646 -23.29 -16.11 -11.67
N LEU A 647 -24.35 -15.30 -11.56
CA LEU A 647 -25.36 -15.17 -12.61
C LEU A 647 -24.75 -14.67 -13.92
N LEU A 648 -23.89 -13.64 -13.86
CA LEU A 648 -23.18 -13.11 -15.02
C LEU A 648 -22.35 -14.20 -15.69
N MET A 649 -21.55 -14.94 -14.92
CA MET A 649 -20.71 -16.02 -15.42
C MET A 649 -21.56 -17.16 -16.01
N ARG A 650 -22.50 -17.72 -15.24
CA ARG A 650 -23.36 -18.85 -15.66
C ARG A 650 -24.18 -18.52 -16.91
N GLN A 651 -24.75 -17.31 -17.00
CA GLN A 651 -25.63 -16.93 -18.11
C GLN A 651 -24.88 -16.39 -19.33
N ARG A 652 -23.73 -15.73 -19.13
CA ARG A 652 -23.12 -14.91 -20.19
C ARG A 652 -21.71 -15.35 -20.58
N CYS A 653 -20.97 -16.10 -19.76
CA CYS A 653 -19.60 -16.52 -20.09
C CYS A 653 -19.52 -17.41 -21.34
N LYS A 654 -20.57 -18.18 -21.65
CA LYS A 654 -20.70 -18.98 -22.89
C LYS A 654 -21.02 -18.16 -24.16
N SER A 655 -21.23 -16.85 -24.02
CA SER A 655 -21.65 -15.95 -25.10
C SER A 655 -20.57 -14.93 -25.44
N TRP A 656 -20.17 -14.88 -26.70
CA TRP A 656 -19.19 -13.90 -27.21
C TRP A 656 -19.61 -12.44 -26.98
N PHE A 657 -20.91 -12.14 -27.08
CA PHE A 657 -21.43 -10.76 -27.10
C PHE A 657 -21.99 -10.28 -25.76
N ARG A 658 -22.21 -11.19 -24.80
CA ARG A 658 -22.93 -10.86 -23.56
C ARG A 658 -22.03 -10.82 -22.32
N MET A 659 -20.81 -11.35 -22.40
CA MET A 659 -19.85 -11.29 -21.29
C MET A 659 -19.19 -9.91 -21.26
N ASP A 660 -19.32 -9.21 -20.14
CA ASP A 660 -18.61 -7.95 -19.87
C ASP A 660 -17.59 -8.22 -18.75
N MET A 661 -16.32 -8.33 -19.12
CA MET A 661 -15.25 -8.63 -18.18
C MET A 661 -15.01 -7.48 -17.19
N PHE A 662 -15.33 -6.24 -17.57
CA PHE A 662 -15.26 -5.09 -16.68
C PHE A 662 -16.40 -5.09 -15.65
N VAL A 663 -17.59 -5.62 -15.98
CA VAL A 663 -18.64 -5.85 -14.97
C VAL A 663 -18.18 -6.92 -13.98
N LEU A 664 -17.59 -8.01 -14.45
CA LEU A 664 -17.09 -9.06 -13.57
C LEU A 664 -16.03 -8.51 -12.59
N ASP A 665 -15.10 -7.71 -13.08
CA ASP A 665 -14.10 -7.00 -12.27
C ASP A 665 -14.71 -6.03 -11.25
N ARG A 666 -15.81 -5.35 -11.60
CA ARG A 666 -16.53 -4.49 -10.65
C ARG A 666 -17.31 -5.26 -9.58
N LEU A 667 -17.70 -6.51 -9.88
CA LEU A 667 -18.46 -7.35 -8.96
C LEU A 667 -17.57 -8.15 -8.01
N LEU A 668 -16.30 -8.37 -8.34
CA LEU A 668 -15.38 -9.23 -7.60
C LEU A 668 -14.04 -8.52 -7.38
N GLU A 669 -13.52 -8.51 -6.16
CA GLU A 669 -12.20 -7.91 -5.84
C GLU A 669 -11.01 -8.66 -6.47
N ALA A 670 -11.18 -9.96 -6.75
CA ALA A 670 -10.20 -10.81 -7.40
C ALA A 670 -10.88 -11.70 -8.47
N PRO A 671 -11.29 -11.14 -9.63
CA PRO A 671 -12.17 -11.82 -10.58
C PRO A 671 -11.54 -13.04 -11.27
N LEU A 672 -10.21 -13.10 -11.36
CA LEU A 672 -9.49 -14.15 -12.09
C LEU A 672 -9.69 -15.55 -11.47
N ILE A 673 -9.68 -15.67 -10.13
CA ILE A 673 -9.83 -16.98 -9.49
C ILE A 673 -11.25 -17.54 -9.70
N PRO A 674 -12.35 -16.81 -9.39
CA PRO A 674 -13.71 -17.27 -9.68
C PRO A 674 -13.97 -17.51 -11.17
N PHE A 675 -13.41 -16.67 -12.05
CA PHE A 675 -13.50 -16.87 -13.50
C PHE A 675 -12.79 -18.15 -13.94
N CYS A 676 -11.59 -18.45 -13.43
CA CYS A 676 -10.87 -19.68 -13.73
C CYS A 676 -11.65 -20.91 -13.27
N LEU A 677 -12.17 -20.89 -12.04
CA LEU A 677 -13.01 -21.97 -11.54
C LEU A 677 -14.23 -22.18 -12.45
N HIS A 678 -14.95 -21.11 -12.81
CA HIS A 678 -16.10 -21.23 -13.69
C HIS A 678 -15.73 -21.76 -15.09
N LEU A 679 -14.65 -21.23 -15.68
CA LEU A 679 -14.23 -21.60 -17.03
C LEU A 679 -13.74 -23.06 -17.08
N PHE A 680 -12.80 -23.44 -16.22
CA PHE A 680 -12.19 -24.77 -16.28
C PHE A 680 -13.05 -25.85 -15.60
N CYS A 681 -13.75 -25.52 -14.51
CA CYS A 681 -14.58 -26.49 -13.78
C CYS A 681 -16.02 -26.53 -14.26
N ASP A 682 -16.69 -25.41 -14.51
CA ASP A 682 -18.13 -25.45 -14.86
C ASP A 682 -18.38 -25.55 -16.37
N ILE A 683 -17.62 -24.81 -17.19
CA ILE A 683 -17.80 -24.82 -18.65
C ILE A 683 -17.18 -26.07 -19.27
N TRP A 684 -15.93 -26.37 -18.92
CA TRP A 684 -15.17 -27.48 -19.53
C TRP A 684 -15.11 -28.74 -18.66
N SER A 685 -15.54 -28.69 -17.39
CA SER A 685 -15.60 -29.86 -16.51
C SER A 685 -14.28 -30.61 -16.35
N PHE A 686 -13.12 -29.96 -16.44
CA PHE A 686 -11.81 -30.62 -16.37
C PHE A 686 -11.50 -31.28 -15.01
N HIS A 687 -12.24 -30.91 -13.97
CA HIS A 687 -12.16 -31.51 -12.63
C HIS A 687 -12.86 -32.89 -12.53
N ARG A 688 -13.65 -33.28 -13.54
CA ARG A 688 -14.37 -34.58 -13.55
C ARG A 688 -13.59 -35.62 -14.32
N SER A 689 -13.57 -36.87 -13.84
CA SER A 689 -13.18 -38.02 -14.68
C SER A 689 -14.33 -38.34 -15.65
N LEU A 690 -13.99 -38.77 -16.87
CA LEU A 690 -14.94 -39.21 -17.89
C LEU A 690 -14.66 -40.68 -18.21
N GLU A 691 -15.66 -41.40 -18.73
CA GLU A 691 -15.48 -42.80 -19.14
C GLU A 691 -14.33 -42.93 -20.15
N GLY A 692 -13.34 -43.76 -19.81
CA GLY A 692 -12.12 -43.97 -20.59
C GLY A 692 -10.87 -43.21 -20.11
N ASP A 693 -10.98 -42.28 -19.15
CA ASP A 693 -9.85 -41.52 -18.59
C ASP A 693 -9.78 -41.66 -17.05
N PRO A 694 -8.79 -42.39 -16.50
CA PRO A 694 -8.77 -42.83 -15.11
C PRO A 694 -8.59 -41.71 -14.06
N ALA A 695 -8.29 -40.47 -14.46
CA ALA A 695 -8.08 -39.36 -13.54
C ALA A 695 -8.63 -38.01 -14.06
N PRO A 696 -9.09 -37.10 -13.19
CA PRO A 696 -9.42 -35.74 -13.59
C PRO A 696 -8.15 -34.99 -14.03
N ILE A 697 -8.27 -34.20 -15.11
CA ILE A 697 -7.13 -33.44 -15.66
C ILE A 697 -6.64 -32.38 -14.67
N VAL A 698 -7.57 -31.80 -13.91
CA VAL A 698 -7.29 -30.65 -13.06
C VAL A 698 -7.65 -30.92 -11.60
N ASP A 699 -6.64 -30.85 -10.74
CA ASP A 699 -6.82 -30.65 -9.30
C ASP A 699 -7.20 -29.19 -9.05
N VAL A 700 -8.38 -28.98 -8.46
CA VAL A 700 -8.97 -27.64 -8.24
C VAL A 700 -8.08 -26.78 -7.35
N ILE A 701 -7.40 -27.35 -6.34
CA ILE A 701 -6.51 -26.62 -5.44
C ILE A 701 -5.25 -26.18 -6.21
N LYS A 702 -4.69 -27.05 -7.04
CA LYS A 702 -3.55 -26.69 -7.91
C LYS A 702 -3.94 -25.62 -8.94
N LEU A 703 -5.17 -25.67 -9.48
CA LEU A 703 -5.69 -24.66 -10.38
C LEU A 703 -5.84 -23.30 -9.68
N VAL A 704 -6.38 -23.25 -8.46
CA VAL A 704 -6.49 -22.00 -7.68
C VAL A 704 -5.11 -21.42 -7.39
N ARG A 705 -4.13 -22.25 -7.04
CA ARG A 705 -2.74 -21.81 -6.84
C ARG A 705 -2.13 -21.25 -8.12
N LEU A 706 -2.33 -21.92 -9.26
CA LEU A 706 -1.87 -21.42 -10.56
C LEU A 706 -2.57 -20.11 -10.92
N ALA A 707 -3.88 -20.01 -10.74
CA ALA A 707 -4.67 -18.80 -10.98
C ALA A 707 -4.14 -17.61 -10.15
N ARG A 708 -3.81 -17.82 -8.87
CA ARG A 708 -3.17 -16.80 -8.05
C ARG A 708 -1.81 -16.38 -8.60
N THR A 709 -0.96 -17.33 -8.99
CA THR A 709 0.35 -17.06 -9.61
C THR A 709 0.21 -16.30 -10.93
N ILE A 710 -0.80 -16.60 -11.75
CA ILE A 710 -1.11 -15.87 -12.98
C ILE A 710 -1.50 -14.43 -12.63
N SER A 711 -2.39 -14.24 -11.65
CA SER A 711 -2.84 -12.91 -11.22
C SER A 711 -1.69 -12.04 -10.70
N GLU A 712 -0.72 -12.62 -10.00
CA GLU A 712 0.46 -11.91 -9.48
C GLU A 712 1.47 -11.53 -10.58
N LYS A 713 1.49 -12.27 -11.69
CA LYS A 713 2.40 -12.03 -12.83
C LYS A 713 1.82 -11.05 -13.86
N TYR A 714 0.54 -10.71 -13.80
CA TYR A 714 -0.02 -9.59 -14.55
C TYR A 714 0.19 -8.28 -13.79
N SER A 715 0.75 -7.27 -14.47
CA SER A 715 0.99 -5.96 -13.87
C SER A 715 -0.30 -5.15 -13.79
N SER A 716 -0.63 -4.63 -12.61
CA SER A 716 -1.73 -3.68 -12.42
C SER A 716 -1.42 -2.26 -12.91
N ILE A 717 -0.17 -2.00 -13.34
CA ILE A 717 0.29 -0.73 -13.89
C ILE A 717 -0.03 -0.62 -15.38
N ASN A 718 -0.14 -1.75 -16.08
CA ASN A 718 -0.48 -1.78 -17.51
C ASN A 718 -1.94 -1.32 -17.70
N TYR A 719 -2.21 -0.58 -18.78
CA TYR A 719 -3.57 -0.13 -19.08
C TYR A 719 -4.38 -1.21 -19.78
N TYR A 720 -3.75 -1.97 -20.69
CA TYR A 720 -4.38 -3.00 -21.51
C TYR A 720 -3.94 -4.40 -21.10
N HIS A 721 -2.63 -4.68 -21.09
CA HIS A 721 -2.07 -6.02 -20.85
C HIS A 721 -2.16 -6.39 -19.36
N THR A 722 -3.38 -6.73 -18.94
CA THR A 722 -3.81 -6.98 -17.55
C THR A 722 -4.45 -8.36 -17.43
N ALA A 723 -4.67 -8.82 -16.19
CA ALA A 723 -5.41 -10.05 -15.93
C ALA A 723 -6.82 -10.04 -16.54
N ILE A 724 -7.47 -8.87 -16.67
CA ILE A 724 -8.79 -8.71 -17.28
C ILE A 724 -8.73 -9.02 -18.78
N HIS A 725 -7.68 -8.54 -19.47
CA HIS A 725 -7.46 -8.86 -20.90
C HIS A 725 -7.24 -10.36 -21.07
N GLY A 726 -6.35 -10.96 -20.27
CA GLY A 726 -6.13 -12.42 -20.29
C GLY A 726 -7.42 -13.23 -20.09
N MET A 727 -8.31 -12.80 -19.17
CA MET A 727 -9.62 -13.42 -19.01
C MET A 727 -10.52 -13.26 -20.25
N ASP A 728 -10.55 -12.08 -20.89
CA ASP A 728 -11.38 -11.83 -22.08
C ASP A 728 -10.90 -12.67 -23.28
N VAL A 729 -9.58 -12.81 -23.44
CA VAL A 729 -8.98 -13.67 -24.45
C VAL A 729 -9.30 -15.14 -24.19
N ALA A 730 -9.18 -15.61 -22.95
CA ALA A 730 -9.56 -16.98 -22.56
C ALA A 730 -11.06 -17.26 -22.79
N GLN A 731 -11.93 -16.28 -22.51
CA GLN A 731 -13.36 -16.38 -22.76
C GLN A 731 -13.68 -16.45 -24.26
N SER A 732 -12.99 -15.64 -25.06
CA SER A 732 -13.12 -15.60 -26.53
C SER A 732 -12.65 -16.92 -27.16
N MET A 733 -11.48 -17.41 -26.73
CA MET A 733 -10.93 -18.70 -27.12
C MET A 733 -11.91 -19.83 -26.80
N SER A 734 -12.48 -19.83 -25.59
CA SER A 734 -13.47 -20.81 -25.16
C SER A 734 -14.73 -20.80 -26.05
N CYS A 735 -15.22 -19.62 -26.45
CA CYS A 735 -16.36 -19.52 -27.35
C CYS A 735 -16.08 -20.10 -28.74
N LEU A 736 -14.92 -19.79 -29.33
CA LEU A 736 -14.53 -20.28 -30.65
C LEU A 736 -14.28 -21.79 -30.63
N LEU A 737 -13.53 -22.28 -29.65
CA LEU A 737 -13.25 -23.72 -29.50
C LEU A 737 -14.53 -24.54 -29.33
N ARG A 738 -15.50 -24.09 -28.53
CA ARG A 738 -16.78 -24.79 -28.38
C ARG A 738 -17.52 -24.94 -29.70
N VAL A 739 -17.45 -23.94 -30.58
CA VAL A 739 -18.08 -24.01 -31.90
C VAL A 739 -17.26 -24.86 -32.86
N ALA A 740 -15.93 -24.69 -32.89
CA ALA A 740 -15.04 -25.47 -33.76
C ALA A 740 -15.12 -26.98 -33.47
N LEU A 741 -15.09 -27.37 -32.19
CA LEU A 741 -15.26 -28.76 -31.76
C LEU A 741 -16.65 -29.30 -32.12
N LYS A 742 -17.71 -28.50 -31.92
CA LYS A 742 -19.09 -28.91 -32.24
C LYS A 742 -19.31 -29.14 -33.74
N LEU A 743 -18.61 -28.37 -34.59
CA LEU A 743 -18.71 -28.47 -36.04
C LEU A 743 -17.78 -29.54 -36.63
N GLY A 744 -16.95 -30.20 -35.82
CA GLY A 744 -15.94 -31.14 -36.31
C GLY A 744 -14.81 -30.48 -37.10
N VAL A 745 -14.67 -29.16 -37.03
CA VAL A 745 -13.60 -28.38 -37.69
C VAL A 745 -12.25 -28.63 -37.04
N LEU A 746 -12.27 -28.96 -35.75
CA LEU A 746 -11.09 -29.27 -34.95
C LEU A 746 -11.43 -30.46 -34.05
N THR A 747 -10.49 -31.39 -33.91
CA THR A 747 -10.52 -32.45 -32.90
C THR A 747 -9.36 -32.22 -31.95
N LEU A 748 -9.62 -32.21 -30.64
CA LEU A 748 -8.59 -32.01 -29.61
C LEU A 748 -8.76 -33.05 -28.52
N GLU A 749 -7.63 -33.60 -28.07
CA GLU A 749 -7.64 -34.33 -26.82
C GLU A 749 -7.94 -33.40 -25.64
N ARG A 750 -8.47 -33.97 -24.57
CA ARG A 750 -8.96 -33.20 -23.43
C ARG A 750 -7.82 -32.42 -22.74
N GLN A 751 -6.59 -32.95 -22.71
CA GLN A 751 -5.42 -32.22 -22.21
C GLN A 751 -4.98 -31.10 -23.16
N GLU A 752 -5.06 -31.29 -24.48
CA GLU A 752 -4.73 -30.26 -25.47
C GLU A 752 -5.69 -29.08 -25.40
N LEU A 753 -6.97 -29.39 -25.22
CA LEU A 753 -8.03 -28.41 -25.00
C LEU A 753 -7.82 -27.60 -23.71
N PHE A 754 -7.43 -28.27 -22.62
CA PHE A 754 -7.06 -27.60 -21.37
C PHE A 754 -5.90 -26.61 -21.58
N ILE A 755 -4.83 -27.08 -22.25
CA ILE A 755 -3.66 -26.24 -22.56
C ILE A 755 -4.02 -25.09 -23.49
N ALA A 756 -4.89 -25.29 -24.47
CA ALA A 756 -5.31 -24.23 -25.38
C ALA A 756 -6.00 -23.07 -24.65
N VAL A 757 -6.93 -23.37 -23.75
CA VAL A 757 -7.66 -22.36 -22.96
C VAL A 757 -6.73 -21.72 -21.92
N LEU A 758 -5.84 -22.49 -21.29
CA LEU A 758 -4.87 -21.97 -20.34
C LEU A 758 -3.83 -21.05 -21.02
N SER A 759 -3.38 -21.40 -22.22
CA SER A 759 -2.47 -20.57 -23.02
C SER A 759 -3.10 -19.21 -23.33
N ALA A 760 -4.40 -19.18 -23.65
CA ALA A 760 -5.13 -17.93 -23.87
C ALA A 760 -5.15 -17.02 -22.63
N LEU A 761 -5.37 -17.61 -21.43
CA LEU A 761 -5.35 -16.87 -20.16
C LEU A 761 -3.96 -16.30 -19.82
N MET A 762 -2.90 -17.00 -20.25
CA MET A 762 -1.51 -16.71 -19.87
C MET A 762 -0.68 -16.05 -20.98
N HIS A 763 -1.24 -15.81 -22.16
CA HIS A 763 -0.47 -15.35 -23.32
C HIS A 763 0.31 -14.05 -23.04
N ASP A 764 -0.25 -13.18 -22.18
CA ASP A 764 0.34 -11.90 -21.79
C ASP A 764 1.01 -11.87 -20.41
N ILE A 765 1.29 -13.04 -19.84
CA ILE A 765 1.87 -13.13 -18.49
C ILE A 765 3.21 -12.37 -18.43
N ASN A 766 3.37 -11.50 -17.44
CA ASN A 766 4.57 -10.65 -17.27
C ASN A 766 4.83 -9.66 -18.43
N HIS A 767 3.80 -9.27 -19.20
CA HIS A 767 3.95 -8.26 -20.26
C HIS A 767 4.35 -6.88 -19.67
N PRO A 768 5.37 -6.19 -20.23
CA PRO A 768 5.91 -4.94 -19.69
C PRO A 768 5.11 -3.67 -20.05
N GLY A 769 4.03 -3.81 -20.83
CA GLY A 769 3.19 -2.70 -21.28
C GLY A 769 3.87 -1.80 -22.32
N VAL A 770 4.79 -2.37 -23.11
CA VAL A 770 5.55 -1.70 -24.17
C VAL A 770 5.82 -2.68 -25.32
N THR A 771 6.01 -2.17 -26.53
CA THR A 771 6.33 -2.97 -27.70
C THR A 771 7.71 -3.62 -27.59
N TYR A 772 7.87 -4.75 -28.27
CA TYR A 772 9.11 -5.51 -28.29
C TYR A 772 10.33 -4.67 -28.70
N ASP A 773 10.23 -3.86 -29.75
CA ASP A 773 11.34 -3.02 -30.23
C ASP A 773 11.85 -2.07 -29.14
N TYR A 774 10.93 -1.49 -28.36
CA TYR A 774 11.27 -0.64 -27.22
C TYR A 774 11.91 -1.44 -26.08
N PHE A 775 11.35 -2.60 -25.75
CA PHE A 775 11.86 -3.50 -24.71
C PHE A 775 13.28 -4.00 -25.03
N TYR A 776 13.52 -4.41 -26.27
CA TYR A 776 14.81 -4.93 -26.74
C TYR A 776 15.91 -3.85 -26.72
N ASP A 777 15.60 -2.64 -27.21
CA ASP A 777 16.58 -1.55 -27.29
C ASP A 777 16.97 -0.98 -25.92
N LYS A 778 16.09 -1.05 -24.92
CA LYS A 778 16.31 -0.39 -23.62
C LYS A 778 16.63 -1.34 -22.46
N VAL A 779 16.01 -2.52 -22.44
CA VAL A 779 16.16 -3.48 -21.34
C VAL A 779 17.20 -4.52 -21.72
N ILE A 780 16.99 -5.25 -22.83
CA ILE A 780 17.84 -6.39 -23.22
C ILE A 780 19.26 -5.95 -23.62
N LYS A 781 19.43 -4.94 -24.49
CA LYS A 781 20.77 -4.45 -24.88
C LYS A 781 21.62 -3.94 -23.71
N ASN A 782 20.99 -3.38 -22.67
CA ASN A 782 21.69 -2.90 -21.48
C ASN A 782 21.96 -4.02 -20.47
N PHE A 783 21.04 -4.99 -20.35
CA PHE A 783 21.18 -6.14 -19.45
C PHE A 783 22.25 -7.14 -19.93
N PHE A 784 22.32 -7.41 -21.23
CA PHE A 784 23.35 -8.29 -21.82
C PHE A 784 24.75 -7.65 -21.89
N LYS A 785 24.88 -6.35 -21.61
CA LYS A 785 26.18 -5.70 -21.38
C LYS A 785 26.72 -5.93 -19.97
N SER A 786 25.90 -6.37 -19.00
CA SER A 786 26.29 -6.35 -17.59
C SER A 786 26.33 -7.69 -16.84
N LYS A 787 25.97 -8.84 -17.42
CA LYS A 787 26.27 -10.17 -16.83
C LYS A 787 25.91 -11.35 -17.73
N ASN A 788 26.85 -12.29 -17.85
CA ASN A 788 26.59 -13.71 -18.14
C ASN A 788 25.91 -14.33 -16.91
N MET A 789 24.65 -14.75 -17.00
CA MET A 789 24.03 -15.81 -16.18
C MET A 789 22.55 -15.97 -16.57
N VAL A 790 22.12 -17.16 -16.96
CA VAL A 790 21.44 -18.14 -16.08
C VAL A 790 21.58 -19.52 -16.73
N SER A 791 22.24 -20.44 -16.04
CA SER A 791 22.13 -21.89 -16.23
C SER A 791 21.79 -22.47 -14.85
N ASN A 792 20.69 -23.23 -14.78
CA ASN A 792 20.20 -24.16 -13.73
C ASN A 792 18.68 -23.96 -13.55
N GLU A 793 17.82 -24.97 -13.42
CA GLU A 793 17.94 -26.41 -13.18
C GLU A 793 16.55 -27.02 -13.46
N ASN A 794 16.28 -27.48 -14.69
CA ASN A 794 15.22 -28.47 -14.96
C ASN A 794 15.59 -29.19 -16.28
N PRO A 795 15.76 -30.53 -16.31
CA PRO A 795 16.14 -31.25 -17.52
C PRO A 795 15.17 -31.01 -18.70
N LEU A 796 13.89 -30.74 -18.39
CA LEU A 796 12.84 -30.43 -19.37
C LEU A 796 12.88 -28.99 -19.89
N THR A 797 13.62 -28.06 -19.26
CA THR A 797 13.76 -26.67 -19.75
C THR A 797 15.11 -26.40 -20.43
N ASN A 798 16.07 -27.32 -20.30
CA ASN A 798 17.47 -27.14 -20.73
C ASN A 798 17.82 -27.83 -22.07
N GLU A 799 16.97 -28.70 -22.59
CA GLU A 799 17.06 -29.21 -23.97
C GLU A 799 16.22 -28.30 -24.90
N PRO A 800 16.66 -28.01 -26.15
CA PRO A 800 15.85 -27.27 -27.10
C PRO A 800 14.66 -28.13 -27.53
N LEU A 801 13.57 -28.11 -26.75
CA LEU A 801 12.22 -28.58 -27.13
C LEU A 801 11.61 -27.76 -28.30
N ARG A 802 12.43 -27.14 -29.14
CA ARG A 802 12.00 -26.12 -30.09
C ARG A 802 12.04 -26.67 -31.49
N THR A 803 10.89 -27.18 -31.92
CA THR A 803 10.40 -26.87 -33.26
C THR A 803 9.47 -25.67 -33.16
N SER A 804 10.02 -24.49 -32.83
CA SER A 804 9.22 -23.26 -32.63
C SER A 804 8.43 -22.91 -33.88
N ILE A 805 7.23 -22.34 -33.72
CA ILE A 805 6.40 -21.88 -34.84
C ILE A 805 7.16 -20.88 -35.73
N HIS A 806 8.09 -20.09 -35.17
CA HIS A 806 8.97 -19.21 -35.92
C HIS A 806 9.97 -19.96 -36.82
N GLN A 807 10.50 -21.12 -36.38
CA GLN A 807 11.40 -21.92 -37.22
C GLN A 807 10.67 -22.48 -38.44
N ARG A 808 9.36 -22.75 -38.31
CA ARG A 808 8.52 -23.29 -39.39
C ARG A 808 8.24 -22.26 -40.49
N PHE A 809 8.12 -20.98 -40.13
CA PHE A 809 7.87 -19.89 -41.09
C PHE A 809 9.14 -19.18 -41.60
N SER A 810 10.34 -19.52 -41.10
CA SER A 810 11.60 -18.89 -41.53
C SER A 810 12.28 -19.63 -42.70
N ARG A 811 12.50 -18.94 -43.83
CA ARG A 811 13.27 -19.44 -45.00
C ARG A 811 14.71 -18.90 -45.09
N SER A 812 15.23 -18.19 -44.09
CA SER A 812 16.52 -17.48 -44.16
C SER A 812 17.49 -17.85 -43.04
N SER A 813 18.75 -18.10 -43.44
CA SER A 813 19.94 -18.48 -42.65
C SER A 813 20.44 -17.42 -41.65
N SER A 814 19.63 -16.44 -41.25
CA SER A 814 20.02 -15.35 -40.34
C SER A 814 19.88 -15.77 -38.86
N LYS A 815 20.75 -16.69 -38.45
CA LYS A 815 20.63 -17.60 -37.28
C LYS A 815 20.81 -17.00 -35.87
N ARG A 816 20.56 -15.71 -35.60
CA ARG A 816 20.83 -15.12 -34.25
C ARG A 816 19.83 -14.11 -33.68
N ARG A 817 18.83 -13.64 -34.42
CA ARG A 817 17.93 -12.57 -33.94
C ARG A 817 16.64 -13.07 -33.25
N TYR A 818 16.32 -14.36 -33.39
CA TYR A 818 15.01 -14.93 -33.07
C TYR A 818 14.85 -15.50 -31.66
N LEU A 819 15.94 -15.64 -30.89
CA LEU A 819 15.88 -16.24 -29.54
C LEU A 819 15.24 -15.34 -28.47
N HIS A 820 14.70 -14.18 -28.84
CA HIS A 820 14.37 -13.12 -27.88
C HIS A 820 13.06 -12.34 -28.13
N SER A 821 12.06 -12.79 -28.90
CA SER A 821 10.77 -12.06 -28.95
C SER A 821 10.09 -12.01 -27.56
N LEU A 822 9.23 -11.00 -27.35
CA LEU A 822 8.49 -10.85 -26.10
C LEU A 822 7.56 -12.05 -25.87
N GLU A 823 6.95 -12.53 -26.93
CA GLU A 823 6.04 -13.67 -26.98
C GLU A 823 6.78 -14.98 -26.70
N SER A 824 8.03 -15.14 -27.16
CA SER A 824 8.88 -16.26 -26.75
C SER A 824 9.20 -16.23 -25.25
N HIS A 825 9.37 -15.04 -24.65
CA HIS A 825 9.54 -14.92 -23.20
C HIS A 825 8.25 -15.30 -22.46
N GLN A 826 7.09 -14.82 -22.91
CA GLN A 826 5.79 -15.14 -22.32
C GLN A 826 5.46 -16.64 -22.45
N ALA A 827 5.82 -17.26 -23.56
CA ALA A 827 5.71 -18.71 -23.78
C ALA A 827 6.51 -19.49 -22.73
N ASN A 828 7.80 -19.14 -22.54
CA ASN A 828 8.65 -19.78 -21.54
C ASN A 828 8.11 -19.58 -20.11
N MET A 829 7.61 -18.38 -19.80
CA MET A 829 7.01 -18.08 -18.50
C MET A 829 5.72 -18.88 -18.26
N SER A 830 4.92 -19.06 -19.30
CA SER A 830 3.69 -19.86 -19.25
C SER A 830 3.97 -21.33 -19.01
N VAL A 831 4.93 -21.90 -19.75
CA VAL A 831 5.39 -23.28 -19.56
C VAL A 831 5.98 -23.48 -18.17
N SER A 832 6.81 -22.54 -17.70
CA SER A 832 7.38 -22.60 -16.35
C SER A 832 6.29 -22.60 -15.28
N ALA A 833 5.30 -21.71 -15.37
CA ALA A 833 4.20 -21.66 -14.43
C ALA A 833 3.31 -22.92 -14.47
N LEU A 834 3.08 -23.49 -15.66
CA LEU A 834 2.38 -24.76 -15.83
C LEU A 834 3.12 -25.91 -15.14
N LEU A 835 4.43 -26.06 -15.38
CA LEU A 835 5.24 -27.12 -14.77
C LEU A 835 5.34 -26.97 -13.24
N CYS A 836 5.55 -25.73 -12.75
CA CYS A 836 5.58 -25.45 -11.31
C CYS A 836 4.24 -25.65 -10.61
N SER A 837 3.12 -25.64 -11.34
CA SER A 837 1.80 -25.91 -10.76
C SER A 837 1.56 -27.39 -10.44
N SER A 838 2.38 -28.29 -11.00
CA SER A 838 2.21 -29.75 -10.93
C SER A 838 0.82 -30.22 -11.41
N LEU A 839 0.16 -29.47 -12.29
CA LEU A 839 -1.13 -29.84 -12.88
C LEU A 839 -0.99 -31.03 -13.84
N ILE A 840 0.05 -31.03 -14.68
CA ILE A 840 0.30 -32.10 -15.66
C ILE A 840 1.31 -33.15 -15.18
N SER A 841 1.76 -33.08 -13.92
CA SER A 841 2.85 -33.93 -13.41
C SER A 841 2.51 -35.42 -13.34
N HIS A 842 1.23 -35.76 -13.44
CA HIS A 842 0.74 -37.14 -13.44
C HIS A 842 0.82 -37.81 -14.83
N LEU A 843 1.06 -37.03 -15.89
CA LEU A 843 1.17 -37.53 -17.25
C LEU A 843 2.59 -38.06 -17.52
N PRO A 844 2.79 -38.99 -18.48
CA PRO A 844 4.12 -39.40 -18.91
C PRO A 844 4.96 -38.22 -19.40
N GLU A 845 6.28 -38.24 -19.18
CA GLU A 845 7.18 -37.12 -19.56
C GLU A 845 7.05 -36.73 -21.04
N GLN A 846 6.91 -37.71 -21.94
CA GLN A 846 6.72 -37.45 -23.37
C GLN A 846 5.45 -36.64 -23.63
N ARG A 847 4.35 -36.93 -22.93
CA ARG A 847 3.10 -36.17 -23.05
C ARG A 847 3.22 -34.78 -22.43
N GLN A 848 3.90 -34.65 -21.29
CA GLN A 848 4.19 -33.35 -20.70
C GLN A 848 4.97 -32.44 -21.67
N ARG A 849 5.97 -32.99 -22.36
CA ARG A 849 6.74 -32.26 -23.39
C ARG A 849 5.86 -31.78 -24.55
N GLN A 850 5.03 -32.67 -25.11
CA GLN A 850 4.08 -32.31 -26.18
C GLN A 850 3.13 -31.17 -25.77
N LEU A 851 2.60 -31.21 -24.54
CA LEU A 851 1.72 -30.16 -24.02
C LEU A 851 2.45 -28.83 -23.78
N CYS A 852 3.71 -28.87 -23.36
CA CYS A 852 4.53 -27.66 -23.23
C CYS A 852 4.91 -27.06 -24.59
N GLU A 853 5.18 -27.89 -25.60
CA GLU A 853 5.42 -27.47 -26.99
C GLU A 853 4.16 -26.84 -27.61
N LEU A 854 2.99 -27.41 -27.32
CA LEU A 854 1.69 -26.86 -27.71
C LEU A 854 1.49 -25.46 -27.10
N MET A 855 1.62 -25.33 -25.76
CA MET A 855 1.50 -24.04 -25.07
C MET A 855 2.46 -23.00 -25.65
N SER A 856 3.71 -23.41 -25.88
CA SER A 856 4.73 -22.52 -26.45
C SER A 856 4.34 -22.04 -27.84
N SER A 857 3.91 -22.94 -28.72
CA SER A 857 3.50 -22.60 -30.09
C SER A 857 2.30 -21.67 -30.12
N LEU A 858 1.34 -21.88 -29.20
CA LEU A 858 0.16 -21.04 -29.07
C LEU A 858 0.52 -19.61 -28.62
N VAL A 859 1.27 -19.47 -27.53
CA VAL A 859 1.66 -18.14 -27.04
C VAL A 859 2.58 -17.43 -28.04
N GLU A 860 3.55 -18.11 -28.66
CA GLU A 860 4.40 -17.50 -29.70
C GLU A 860 3.59 -17.01 -30.92
N SER A 861 2.46 -17.66 -31.24
CA SER A 861 1.63 -17.26 -32.36
C SER A 861 0.94 -15.90 -32.18
N THR A 862 0.80 -15.39 -30.94
CA THR A 862 0.21 -14.07 -30.67
C THR A 862 1.09 -12.91 -31.15
N ASP A 863 2.36 -13.16 -31.51
CA ASP A 863 3.26 -12.18 -32.10
C ASP A 863 2.73 -11.64 -33.44
N MET A 864 2.42 -10.34 -33.50
CA MET A 864 1.85 -9.70 -34.68
C MET A 864 2.77 -9.76 -35.92
N SER A 865 4.07 -10.03 -35.76
CA SER A 865 5.00 -10.27 -36.87
C SER A 865 4.67 -11.55 -37.67
N LEU A 866 4.04 -12.54 -37.03
CA LEU A 866 3.62 -13.80 -37.66
C LEU A 866 2.26 -13.72 -38.37
N HIS A 867 1.53 -12.61 -38.22
CA HIS A 867 0.15 -12.48 -38.66
C HIS A 867 -0.06 -12.83 -40.13
N GLN A 868 0.81 -12.32 -41.02
CA GLN A 868 0.66 -12.55 -42.46
C GLN A 868 0.98 -13.99 -42.87
N SER A 869 2.03 -14.58 -42.29
CA SER A 869 2.41 -15.98 -42.55
C SER A 869 1.31 -16.94 -42.07
N LEU A 870 0.76 -16.73 -40.88
CA LEU A 870 -0.35 -17.51 -40.35
C LEU A 870 -1.61 -17.35 -41.19
N SER A 871 -1.97 -16.12 -41.58
CA SER A 871 -3.15 -15.86 -42.40
C SER A 871 -3.06 -16.52 -43.77
N THR A 872 -1.86 -16.56 -44.38
CA THR A 872 -1.62 -17.24 -45.66
C THR A 872 -1.87 -18.74 -45.55
N GLU A 873 -1.34 -19.37 -44.50
CA GLU A 873 -1.51 -20.81 -44.29
C GLU A 873 -2.97 -21.17 -43.98
N VAL A 874 -3.65 -20.35 -43.20
CA VAL A 874 -5.08 -20.55 -42.90
C VAL A 874 -5.94 -20.30 -44.13
N SER A 875 -5.59 -19.35 -45.00
CA SER A 875 -6.26 -19.18 -46.29
C SER A 875 -6.09 -20.41 -47.18
N ARG A 876 -4.92 -21.07 -47.16
CA ARG A 876 -4.72 -22.36 -47.84
C ARG A 876 -5.65 -23.43 -47.23
N LEU A 877 -5.70 -23.53 -45.91
CA LEU A 877 -6.57 -24.47 -45.22
C LEU A 877 -8.04 -24.24 -45.55
N ALA A 878 -8.50 -22.98 -45.61
CA ALA A 878 -9.88 -22.63 -45.94
C ALA A 878 -10.36 -23.27 -47.26
N THR A 879 -9.48 -23.35 -48.28
CA THR A 879 -9.84 -23.99 -49.56
C THR A 879 -10.17 -25.48 -49.43
N LEU A 880 -9.66 -26.15 -48.39
CA LEU A 880 -9.97 -27.56 -48.13
C LEU A 880 -11.39 -27.72 -47.55
N PHE A 881 -11.89 -26.71 -46.82
CA PHE A 881 -13.20 -26.73 -46.18
C PHE A 881 -14.35 -26.32 -47.13
N ASP A 882 -14.05 -25.72 -48.29
CA ASP A 882 -15.04 -25.33 -49.31
C ASP A 882 -15.78 -26.53 -49.96
N SER A 883 -15.31 -27.77 -49.73
CA SER A 883 -15.83 -29.01 -50.34
C SER A 883 -17.07 -29.62 -49.66
N GLY A 884 -17.63 -28.97 -48.62
CA GLY A 884 -18.93 -29.32 -48.03
C GLY A 884 -18.92 -30.36 -46.91
N SER A 885 -17.74 -30.81 -46.45
CA SER A 885 -17.55 -31.57 -45.20
C SER A 885 -16.17 -31.21 -44.62
N PRO A 886 -16.02 -31.09 -43.28
CA PRO A 886 -14.71 -30.77 -42.69
C PRO A 886 -13.72 -31.89 -43.02
N PRO A 887 -12.61 -31.58 -43.72
CA PRO A 887 -11.61 -32.57 -44.08
C PRO A 887 -10.89 -33.10 -42.84
N GLU A 888 -10.38 -34.33 -42.91
CA GLU A 888 -9.46 -34.84 -41.89
C GLU A 888 -8.14 -34.08 -42.01
N ILE A 889 -7.92 -33.13 -41.10
CA ILE A 889 -6.73 -32.27 -41.09
C ILE A 889 -5.57 -32.95 -40.34
N GLU A 890 -4.37 -32.83 -40.89
CA GLU A 890 -3.18 -33.39 -40.26
C GLU A 890 -2.87 -32.71 -38.91
N SER A 891 -2.10 -33.38 -38.04
CA SER A 891 -1.68 -32.83 -36.74
C SER A 891 -1.01 -31.45 -36.85
N GLN A 892 -0.34 -31.21 -37.97
CA GLN A 892 0.32 -29.94 -38.27
C GLN A 892 -0.67 -28.82 -38.59
N GLU A 893 -1.67 -29.11 -39.42
CA GLU A 893 -2.72 -28.18 -39.85
C GLU A 893 -3.63 -27.82 -38.67
N ARG A 894 -3.91 -28.80 -37.79
CA ARG A 894 -4.63 -28.61 -36.52
C ARG A 894 -3.94 -27.59 -35.61
N LEU A 895 -2.62 -27.67 -35.47
CA LEU A 895 -1.85 -26.73 -34.66
C LEU A 895 -1.90 -25.31 -35.25
N ILE A 896 -1.78 -25.17 -36.57
CA ILE A 896 -1.89 -23.88 -37.25
C ILE A 896 -3.27 -23.26 -37.01
N LEU A 897 -4.34 -24.04 -37.17
CA LEU A 897 -5.70 -23.57 -36.94
C LEU A 897 -5.90 -23.16 -35.47
N LEU A 898 -5.37 -23.93 -34.51
CA LEU A 898 -5.47 -23.59 -33.09
C LEU A 898 -4.70 -22.31 -32.73
N CYS A 899 -3.50 -22.13 -33.28
CA CYS A 899 -2.72 -20.88 -33.16
C CYS A 899 -3.52 -19.69 -33.71
N PHE A 900 -4.17 -19.88 -34.86
CA PHE A 900 -4.97 -18.83 -35.47
C PHE A 900 -6.24 -18.49 -34.69
N ILE A 901 -6.89 -19.47 -34.05
CA ILE A 901 -8.02 -19.23 -33.16
C ILE A 901 -7.59 -18.41 -31.93
N LEU A 902 -6.43 -18.72 -31.34
CA LEU A 902 -5.89 -17.91 -30.24
C LEU A 902 -5.55 -16.49 -30.71
N LYS A 903 -4.93 -16.35 -31.89
CA LYS A 903 -4.67 -15.05 -32.52
C LYS A 903 -5.94 -14.22 -32.65
N CYS A 904 -7.00 -14.82 -33.20
CA CYS A 904 -8.30 -14.16 -33.36
C CYS A 904 -8.93 -13.80 -32.01
N SER A 905 -8.67 -14.60 -30.96
CA SER A 905 -9.17 -14.35 -29.61
C SER A 905 -8.47 -13.16 -28.95
N ASP A 906 -7.16 -13.05 -29.11
CA ASP A 906 -6.35 -11.94 -28.60
C ASP A 906 -6.75 -10.59 -29.24
N ILE A 907 -6.87 -10.56 -30.57
CA ILE A 907 -7.27 -9.34 -31.30
C ILE A 907 -8.80 -9.12 -31.35
N SER A 908 -9.57 -9.79 -30.49
CA SER A 908 -11.03 -9.85 -30.61
C SER A 908 -11.79 -8.63 -30.11
N ASN A 909 -11.16 -7.74 -29.34
CA ASN A 909 -11.88 -6.62 -28.70
C ASN A 909 -12.73 -5.78 -29.67
N PRO A 910 -12.29 -5.47 -30.91
CA PRO A 910 -13.12 -4.73 -31.87
C PRO A 910 -14.36 -5.47 -32.38
N ALA A 911 -14.42 -6.79 -32.19
CA ALA A 911 -15.60 -7.61 -32.48
C ALA A 911 -16.55 -7.79 -31.29
N LYS A 912 -16.31 -7.10 -30.16
CA LYS A 912 -17.20 -7.10 -28.98
C LYS A 912 -18.29 -6.03 -29.12
N GLU A 913 -19.23 -5.98 -28.18
CA GLU A 913 -20.22 -4.89 -28.12
C GLU A 913 -19.53 -3.52 -28.00
N TRP A 914 -20.19 -2.48 -28.52
CA TRP A 914 -19.60 -1.15 -28.66
C TRP A 914 -18.98 -0.62 -27.37
N ASP A 915 -19.70 -0.71 -26.25
CA ASP A 915 -19.24 -0.16 -24.97
C ASP A 915 -17.96 -0.84 -24.48
N TYR A 916 -17.83 -2.15 -24.73
CA TYR A 916 -16.67 -2.94 -24.33
C TYR A 916 -15.50 -2.63 -25.26
N TYR A 917 -15.74 -2.67 -26.56
CA TYR A 917 -14.75 -2.34 -27.58
C TYR A 917 -14.19 -0.93 -27.36
N PHE A 918 -15.06 0.07 -27.19
CA PHE A 918 -14.64 1.46 -27.03
C PHE A 918 -13.79 1.66 -25.79
N THR A 919 -14.05 0.90 -24.72
CA THR A 919 -13.23 0.89 -23.51
C THR A 919 -11.88 0.25 -23.77
N TRP A 920 -11.83 -0.95 -24.36
CA TRP A 920 -10.58 -1.62 -24.73
C TRP A 920 -9.72 -0.78 -25.68
N ALA A 921 -10.33 -0.17 -26.70
CA ALA A 921 -9.66 0.71 -27.66
C ALA A 921 -8.97 1.90 -26.96
N LYS A 922 -9.60 2.48 -25.94
CA LYS A 922 -8.99 3.55 -25.13
C LYS A 922 -7.83 3.03 -24.29
N LEU A 923 -7.97 1.86 -23.66
CA LEU A 923 -6.94 1.27 -22.81
C LEU A 923 -5.67 0.93 -23.60
N ILE A 924 -5.80 0.25 -24.76
CA ILE A 924 -4.64 -0.06 -25.61
C ILE A 924 -3.97 1.20 -26.14
N THR A 925 -4.77 2.19 -26.54
CA THR A 925 -4.23 3.46 -27.05
C THR A 925 -3.52 4.25 -25.94
N ALA A 926 -4.07 4.26 -24.72
CA ALA A 926 -3.41 4.87 -23.56
C ALA A 926 -2.06 4.20 -23.26
N GLU A 927 -1.98 2.87 -23.40
CA GLU A 927 -0.74 2.15 -23.19
C GLU A 927 0.33 2.48 -24.25
N PHE A 928 -0.04 2.49 -25.53
CA PHE A 928 0.86 2.92 -26.60
C PHE A 928 1.30 4.38 -26.42
N PHE A 929 0.41 5.26 -26.01
CA PHE A 929 0.75 6.65 -25.74
C PHE A 929 1.62 6.83 -24.50
N ALA A 930 1.49 5.96 -23.49
CA ALA A 930 2.39 5.94 -22.35
C ALA A 930 3.82 5.51 -22.75
N GLN A 931 3.95 4.57 -23.70
CA GLN A 931 5.24 4.25 -24.31
C GLN A 931 5.80 5.44 -25.10
N GLY A 932 5.01 6.06 -25.96
CA GLY A 932 5.47 7.19 -26.79
C GLY A 932 5.96 8.38 -25.95
N ASP A 933 5.30 8.65 -24.83
CA ASP A 933 5.74 9.67 -23.87
C ASP A 933 7.10 9.32 -23.25
N LYS A 934 7.31 8.04 -22.88
CA LYS A 934 8.60 7.56 -22.36
C LYS A 934 9.70 7.65 -23.42
N GLU A 935 9.42 7.27 -24.66
CA GLU A 935 10.34 7.40 -25.77
C GLU A 935 10.73 8.84 -26.03
N ARG A 936 9.76 9.76 -26.01
CA ARG A 936 9.99 11.21 -26.16
C ARG A 936 10.86 11.75 -25.04
N PHE A 937 10.55 11.41 -23.79
CA PHE A 937 11.33 11.83 -22.62
C PHE A 937 12.78 11.34 -22.69
N ILE A 938 12.99 10.06 -22.98
CA ILE A 938 14.35 9.47 -22.98
C ILE A 938 15.16 9.91 -24.20
N ARG A 939 14.55 10.03 -25.38
CA ARG A 939 15.26 10.35 -26.63
C ARG A 939 15.47 11.87 -26.82
N GLY A 940 14.53 12.69 -26.35
CA GLY A 940 14.66 14.15 -26.35
C GLY A 940 15.87 14.65 -25.55
N CYS A 941 16.29 13.92 -24.52
CA CYS A 941 17.49 14.23 -23.73
C CYS A 941 18.82 13.80 -24.40
N LEU A 942 18.79 12.97 -25.45
CA LEU A 942 20.01 12.37 -26.03
C LEU A 942 20.29 12.77 -27.49
N ASN A 943 19.26 13.06 -28.29
CA ASN A 943 19.39 13.63 -29.64
C ASN A 943 18.03 14.14 -30.17
N PRO A 944 17.87 15.44 -30.49
CA PRO A 944 16.61 16.02 -30.97
C PRO A 944 16.07 15.41 -32.28
N ASN A 945 16.92 14.76 -33.08
CA ASN A 945 16.56 14.21 -34.40
C ASN A 945 16.14 12.73 -34.37
N LYS A 946 15.95 12.10 -33.19
CA LYS A 946 15.53 10.68 -33.08
C LYS A 946 14.02 10.54 -32.85
N PHE A 947 13.34 9.88 -33.79
CA PHE A 947 11.88 9.71 -33.85
C PHE A 947 11.29 8.89 -32.68
N VAL A 948 10.11 9.31 -32.21
CA VAL A 948 9.16 8.53 -31.38
C VAL A 948 8.48 7.50 -32.28
N THR A 949 8.21 6.30 -31.78
CA THR A 949 7.46 5.26 -32.48
C THR A 949 6.13 5.83 -32.96
N HIS A 950 5.92 5.83 -34.28
CA HIS A 950 4.87 6.63 -34.92
C HIS A 950 3.48 6.38 -34.35
N PHE A 951 3.11 5.11 -34.14
CA PHE A 951 1.80 4.73 -33.59
C PHE A 951 1.69 4.87 -32.06
N CYS A 952 2.79 5.15 -31.37
CA CYS A 952 2.82 5.51 -29.94
C CYS A 952 2.77 7.03 -29.74
N ASP A 953 2.91 7.83 -30.79
CA ASP A 953 2.94 9.28 -30.68
C ASP A 953 1.53 9.88 -30.67
N ARG A 954 1.07 10.27 -29.47
CA ARG A 954 -0.25 10.91 -29.29
C ARG A 954 -0.46 12.24 -30.02
N THR A 955 0.61 12.85 -30.56
CA THR A 955 0.53 14.08 -31.36
C THR A 955 0.31 13.80 -32.85
N LEU A 956 0.68 12.61 -33.30
CA LEU A 956 0.54 12.17 -34.69
C LEU A 956 -0.68 11.26 -34.89
N VAL A 957 -0.98 10.42 -33.89
CA VAL A 957 -2.02 9.41 -33.99
C VAL A 957 -3.39 10.01 -33.73
N ASN A 958 -4.24 9.97 -34.75
CA ASN A 958 -5.67 10.17 -34.58
C ASN A 958 -6.32 8.88 -34.08
N PHE A 959 -6.88 8.91 -32.87
CA PHE A 959 -7.49 7.75 -32.22
C PHE A 959 -8.51 7.04 -33.12
N GLU A 960 -9.51 7.76 -33.65
CA GLU A 960 -10.57 7.14 -34.45
C GLU A 960 -10.03 6.56 -35.76
N HIS A 961 -9.12 7.27 -36.42
CA HIS A 961 -8.50 6.80 -37.66
C HIS A 961 -7.67 5.52 -37.45
N SER A 962 -6.87 5.49 -36.38
CA SER A 962 -6.09 4.32 -36.00
C SER A 962 -6.98 3.11 -35.73
N GLN A 963 -8.08 3.31 -35.01
CA GLN A 963 -9.04 2.25 -34.70
C GLN A 963 -9.80 1.74 -35.94
N VAL A 964 -10.20 2.62 -36.86
CA VAL A 964 -10.78 2.22 -38.15
C VAL A 964 -9.79 1.41 -39.00
N GLY A 965 -8.52 1.83 -39.01
CA GLY A 965 -7.45 1.11 -39.69
C GLY A 965 -7.20 -0.28 -39.09
N PHE A 966 -7.17 -0.38 -37.76
CA PHE A 966 -7.00 -1.65 -37.07
C PHE A 966 -8.16 -2.62 -37.33
N ILE A 967 -9.42 -2.15 -37.27
CA ILE A 967 -10.57 -3.00 -37.62
C ILE A 967 -10.45 -3.51 -39.06
N LYS A 968 -10.07 -2.65 -40.01
CA LYS A 968 -9.88 -3.05 -41.41
C LYS A 968 -8.81 -4.14 -41.54
N PHE A 969 -7.72 -4.01 -40.79
CA PHE A 969 -6.62 -4.97 -40.78
C PHE A 969 -7.05 -6.34 -40.24
N ILE A 970 -7.68 -6.40 -39.07
CA ILE A 970 -8.05 -7.68 -38.43
C ILE A 970 -9.29 -8.35 -39.04
N ARG A 971 -10.12 -7.61 -39.78
CA ARG A 971 -11.35 -8.13 -40.40
C ARG A 971 -11.07 -9.34 -41.28
N GLU A 972 -9.97 -9.31 -42.03
CA GLU A 972 -9.54 -10.41 -42.90
C GLU A 972 -9.34 -11.71 -42.11
N SER A 973 -8.76 -11.65 -40.91
CA SER A 973 -8.57 -12.84 -40.07
C SER A 973 -9.89 -13.50 -39.69
N PHE A 974 -10.90 -12.70 -39.36
CA PHE A 974 -12.24 -13.21 -39.06
C PHE A 974 -13.00 -13.68 -40.30
N GLN A 975 -12.65 -13.20 -41.50
CA GLN A 975 -13.19 -13.73 -42.76
C GLN A 975 -12.63 -15.13 -43.03
N PHE A 976 -11.32 -15.35 -42.83
CA PHE A 976 -10.74 -16.68 -42.93
C PHE A 976 -11.29 -17.63 -41.87
N LEU A 977 -11.58 -17.14 -40.66
CA LEU A 977 -12.22 -17.96 -39.64
C LEU A 977 -13.67 -18.32 -40.02
N ASP A 978 -14.41 -17.39 -40.64
CA ASP A 978 -15.77 -17.66 -41.14
C ASP A 978 -15.79 -18.61 -42.35
N SER A 979 -14.78 -18.57 -43.22
CA SER A 979 -14.65 -19.52 -44.34
C SER A 979 -14.27 -20.94 -43.91
N ILE A 980 -13.79 -21.12 -42.68
CA ILE A 980 -13.50 -22.45 -42.14
C ILE A 980 -14.68 -22.95 -41.29
N MET A 981 -15.22 -22.07 -40.42
CA MET A 981 -16.27 -22.47 -39.47
C MET A 981 -17.70 -22.36 -40.04
N HIS A 982 -17.93 -21.50 -41.03
CA HIS A 982 -19.23 -21.25 -41.68
C HIS A 982 -20.43 -21.09 -40.72
N CYS A 983 -20.21 -20.49 -39.55
CA CYS A 983 -21.17 -20.53 -38.46
C CYS A 983 -21.84 -19.18 -38.17
N GLY A 984 -22.96 -19.22 -37.44
CA GLY A 984 -23.67 -17.99 -37.04
C GLY A 984 -22.85 -17.08 -36.12
N LEU A 985 -21.87 -17.62 -35.38
CA LEU A 985 -21.01 -16.83 -34.51
C LEU A 985 -20.03 -15.97 -35.32
N THR A 986 -19.26 -16.58 -36.23
CA THR A 986 -18.27 -15.90 -37.08
C THR A 986 -18.90 -14.85 -38.00
N ARG A 987 -20.06 -15.16 -38.60
CA ARG A 987 -20.84 -14.15 -39.36
C ARG A 987 -21.26 -12.94 -38.51
N ARG A 988 -21.70 -13.16 -37.26
CA ARG A 988 -22.07 -12.07 -36.36
C ARG A 988 -20.87 -11.25 -35.88
N ILE A 989 -19.72 -11.87 -35.72
CA ILE A 989 -18.44 -11.20 -35.40
C ILE A 989 -18.08 -10.23 -36.54
N LEU A 990 -18.15 -10.67 -37.80
CA LEU A 990 -17.92 -9.82 -38.98
C LEU A 990 -18.89 -8.63 -39.04
N LEU A 991 -20.19 -8.87 -38.84
CA LEU A 991 -21.20 -7.81 -38.77
C LEU A 991 -20.91 -6.82 -37.62
N ARG A 992 -20.39 -7.30 -36.49
CA ARG A 992 -20.04 -6.44 -35.36
C ARG A 992 -18.83 -5.56 -35.66
N LEU A 993 -17.81 -6.11 -36.30
CA LEU A 993 -16.64 -5.35 -36.78
C LEU A 993 -17.07 -4.23 -37.72
N ASP A 994 -17.93 -4.53 -38.71
CA ASP A 994 -18.45 -3.54 -39.66
C ASP A 994 -19.23 -2.43 -38.94
N ARG A 995 -20.08 -2.78 -37.96
CA ARG A 995 -20.83 -1.80 -37.16
C ARG A 995 -19.91 -0.91 -36.31
N ASN A 996 -18.96 -1.50 -35.59
CA ASN A 996 -18.03 -0.76 -34.72
C ASN A 996 -17.11 0.14 -35.56
N GLN A 997 -16.71 -0.30 -36.76
CA GLN A 997 -15.94 0.51 -37.71
C GLN A 997 -16.75 1.73 -38.17
N GLN A 998 -18.00 1.54 -38.59
CA GLN A 998 -18.89 2.64 -38.98
C GLN A 998 -19.11 3.63 -37.85
N MET A 999 -19.23 3.15 -36.61
CA MET A 999 -19.41 4.01 -35.45
C MET A 999 -18.15 4.85 -35.16
N MET A 1000 -16.95 4.27 -35.28
CA MET A 1000 -15.69 5.03 -35.21
C MET A 1000 -15.55 6.06 -36.34
N MET A 1001 -15.94 5.72 -37.57
CA MET A 1001 -15.95 6.68 -38.69
C MET A 1001 -16.89 7.86 -38.42
N LYS A 1002 -18.10 7.61 -37.90
CA LYS A 1002 -19.04 8.67 -37.53
C LYS A 1002 -18.46 9.61 -36.47
N ILE A 1003 -17.80 9.07 -35.44
CA ILE A 1003 -17.15 9.89 -34.39
C ILE A 1003 -16.03 10.75 -34.98
N ARG A 1004 -15.20 10.16 -35.86
CA ARG A 1004 -14.14 10.88 -36.57
C ARG A 1004 -14.68 12.05 -37.38
N ASP A 1005 -15.74 11.80 -38.15
CA ASP A 1005 -16.29 12.80 -39.06
C ASP A 1005 -17.00 13.93 -38.29
N LEU A 1006 -17.65 13.64 -37.17
CA LEU A 1006 -18.23 14.64 -36.26
C LEU A 1006 -17.17 15.58 -35.66
N LYS A 1007 -15.98 15.06 -35.29
CA LYS A 1007 -14.87 15.88 -34.75
C LYS A 1007 -14.23 16.79 -35.80
N LYS A 1008 -14.26 16.41 -37.08
CA LYS A 1008 -13.81 17.28 -38.18
C LYS A 1008 -14.74 18.48 -38.39
N PHE A 1009 -16.05 18.30 -38.22
CA PHE A 1009 -17.01 19.41 -38.33
C PHE A 1009 -16.91 20.42 -37.18
N SER A 1010 -16.54 20.01 -35.97
CA SER A 1010 -16.41 20.93 -34.82
C SER A 1010 -15.18 21.82 -34.84
N THR A 1011 -14.20 21.56 -35.72
CA THR A 1011 -12.93 22.32 -35.81
C THR A 1011 -12.89 23.35 -36.93
N GLY A 1012 -13.92 23.39 -37.81
CA GLY A 1012 -13.99 24.28 -38.97
C GLY A 1012 -15.04 25.40 -38.91
N VAL A 1013 -15.69 25.64 -37.76
CA VAL A 1013 -16.74 26.64 -37.60
C VAL A 1013 -16.41 27.57 -36.43
N ASP A 1014 -16.03 28.81 -36.76
CA ASP A 1014 -15.87 29.91 -35.80
C ASP A 1014 -17.27 30.43 -35.42
N VAL A 1015 -17.87 29.87 -34.37
CA VAL A 1015 -19.14 30.37 -33.81
C VAL A 1015 -19.00 30.54 -32.30
N LYS A 1016 -19.19 31.79 -31.87
CA LYS A 1016 -19.37 32.23 -30.48
C LYS A 1016 -20.59 31.54 -29.84
N SER A 1017 -20.44 30.30 -29.38
CA SER A 1017 -21.20 29.60 -28.32
C SER A 1017 -21.06 28.08 -28.50
N PRO A 1018 -20.82 27.28 -27.43
CA PRO A 1018 -20.51 25.86 -27.59
C PRO A 1018 -21.79 25.03 -27.86
N PRO A 1019 -21.86 24.24 -28.95
CA PRO A 1019 -23.02 23.40 -29.23
C PRO A 1019 -22.90 22.06 -28.45
N ARG A 1020 -23.01 22.10 -27.12
CA ARG A 1020 -23.03 20.88 -26.27
C ARG A 1020 -24.28 20.00 -26.48
N LYS A 1021 -25.31 20.50 -27.19
CA LYS A 1021 -26.59 19.79 -27.37
C LYS A 1021 -26.65 18.87 -28.61
N LEU A 1022 -25.76 19.01 -29.61
CA LEU A 1022 -25.89 18.22 -30.85
C LEU A 1022 -25.33 16.79 -30.73
N VAL A 1023 -24.32 16.56 -29.89
CA VAL A 1023 -23.66 15.25 -29.73
C VAL A 1023 -24.52 14.26 -28.94
N VAL A 1024 -25.34 14.74 -27.99
CA VAL A 1024 -26.20 13.89 -27.16
C VAL A 1024 -27.45 13.44 -27.91
N THR A 1025 -27.98 14.25 -28.84
CA THR A 1025 -29.21 13.91 -29.57
C THR A 1025 -28.99 12.84 -30.66
N LEU A 1026 -27.77 12.70 -31.20
CA LEU A 1026 -27.45 11.67 -32.21
C LEU A 1026 -27.11 10.30 -31.60
N MET A 1027 -26.58 10.23 -30.37
CA MET A 1027 -26.32 8.94 -29.70
C MET A 1027 -27.60 8.21 -29.27
N LEU A 1028 -28.72 8.93 -29.12
CA LEU A 1028 -30.02 8.35 -28.74
C LEU A 1028 -30.90 7.94 -29.94
N LYS A 1029 -30.47 8.19 -31.17
CA LYS A 1029 -31.15 7.70 -32.38
C LYS A 1029 -30.17 6.89 -33.22
N GLY A 1030 -30.19 5.56 -33.02
CA GLY A 1030 -29.55 4.62 -33.93
C GLY A 1030 -30.07 4.79 -35.37
N PRO A 1031 -29.31 4.34 -36.39
CA PRO A 1031 -29.76 4.38 -37.77
C PRO A 1031 -31.01 3.50 -37.91
N ALA A 1032 -32.05 4.05 -38.53
CA ALA A 1032 -33.31 3.37 -38.78
C ALA A 1032 -33.12 2.13 -39.66
N ASP A 1033 -33.55 0.97 -39.17
CA ASP A 1033 -33.90 -0.18 -40.01
C ASP A 1033 -35.34 0.03 -40.54
N PRO A 1034 -35.63 -0.33 -41.79
CA PRO A 1034 -36.96 -0.19 -42.37
C PRO A 1034 -37.88 -1.37 -41.98
N GLN A 1035 -39.18 -1.09 -41.85
CA GLN A 1035 -40.36 -1.99 -41.84
C GLN A 1035 -41.04 -2.35 -40.49
N PRO A 1036 -42.39 -2.48 -40.47
CA PRO A 1036 -43.24 -1.45 -39.86
C PRO A 1036 -44.25 -1.92 -38.79
N ALA A 1037 -44.85 -0.89 -38.16
CA ALA A 1037 -46.11 -0.88 -37.40
C ALA A 1037 -46.05 -1.56 -36.01
N THR A 1038 -46.31 -0.88 -34.89
CA THR A 1038 -47.42 0.06 -34.63
C THR A 1038 -47.08 1.05 -33.50
N GLN A 1039 -47.42 2.33 -33.74
CA GLN A 1039 -48.04 3.35 -32.86
C GLN A 1039 -47.81 3.24 -31.34
N LYS A 1040 -47.47 4.24 -30.53
CA LYS A 1040 -47.69 5.70 -30.41
C LYS A 1040 -47.04 6.00 -29.01
N LEU A 1041 -46.40 7.11 -28.63
CA LEU A 1041 -46.82 8.50 -28.70
C LEU A 1041 -45.64 9.39 -28.24
N LYS A 1042 -45.25 10.32 -29.12
CA LYS A 1042 -44.69 11.67 -28.95
C LYS A 1042 -44.32 12.22 -27.55
N CYS A 1043 -43.13 12.85 -27.56
CA CYS A 1043 -42.70 13.96 -26.72
C CYS A 1043 -43.68 15.16 -26.68
N CYS A 1044 -43.88 15.69 -25.48
CA CYS A 1044 -44.11 17.09 -25.11
C CYS A 1044 -43.30 17.27 -23.80
N LEU A 1045 -42.55 18.32 -23.47
CA LEU A 1045 -42.30 19.65 -24.00
C LEU A 1045 -40.99 20.13 -23.36
N LEU A 1046 -40.14 20.78 -24.15
CA LEU A 1046 -39.26 21.83 -23.65
C LEU A 1046 -40.14 23.01 -23.25
N LEU A 1047 -39.87 23.63 -22.10
CA LEU A 1047 -39.76 25.07 -21.85
C LEU A 1047 -40.06 25.33 -20.36
N GLY A 1048 -39.05 25.85 -19.66
CA GLY A 1048 -39.24 26.40 -18.33
C GLY A 1048 -39.97 27.73 -18.41
N SER A 1049 -40.95 27.92 -17.54
CA SER A 1049 -41.36 29.24 -17.09
C SER A 1049 -41.76 29.17 -15.61
N ARG A 1050 -41.25 30.14 -14.88
CA ARG A 1050 -41.50 30.48 -13.48
C ARG A 1050 -43.01 30.45 -13.17
N ASP A 1051 -43.42 29.73 -12.13
CA ASP A 1051 -44.12 30.36 -11.00
C ASP A 1051 -44.31 29.41 -9.80
N ARG A 1052 -44.11 29.94 -8.59
CA ARG A 1052 -44.41 29.28 -7.32
C ARG A 1052 -45.81 29.74 -6.89
N SER A 1053 -46.84 28.90 -7.06
CA SER A 1053 -47.99 28.82 -6.16
C SER A 1053 -49.07 27.89 -6.72
N SER A 1054 -49.38 26.79 -6.03
CA SER A 1054 -50.75 26.36 -5.68
C SER A 1054 -50.84 24.85 -5.40
N CYS A 1055 -51.55 24.54 -4.30
CA CYS A 1055 -52.34 23.33 -4.05
C CYS A 1055 -51.64 21.95 -4.08
N MET A 1056 -51.34 21.31 -2.95
CA MET A 1056 -52.31 20.58 -2.10
C MET A 1056 -53.53 20.02 -2.85
N ARG A 1057 -53.62 18.69 -3.00
CA ARG A 1057 -54.75 17.86 -2.49
C ARG A 1057 -54.73 16.41 -2.99
N ARG A 1058 -55.02 15.51 -2.03
CA ARG A 1058 -55.74 14.20 -2.13
C ARG A 1058 -54.96 13.04 -2.75
N SER A 1059 -54.51 12.02 -2.01
CA SER A 1059 -55.15 11.07 -1.07
C SER A 1059 -56.02 10.01 -1.75
N LYS A 1060 -55.76 8.75 -1.36
CA LYS A 1060 -56.62 7.55 -1.49
C LYS A 1060 -56.66 6.97 -2.93
N GLN A 1061 -56.51 5.68 -3.17
CA GLN A 1061 -57.10 4.55 -2.47
C GLN A 1061 -56.32 3.25 -2.77
N SER A 1062 -56.25 2.40 -1.75
CA SER A 1062 -55.80 1.00 -1.73
C SER A 1062 -56.76 0.06 -2.50
N ILE A 1063 -56.43 -1.26 -2.54
CA ILE A 1063 -57.27 -2.46 -2.82
C ILE A 1063 -57.00 -3.07 -4.22
N VAL A 1064 -56.77 -4.39 -4.45
CA VAL A 1064 -56.47 -5.63 -3.68
C VAL A 1064 -56.50 -6.79 -4.70
N VAL A 1065 -55.84 -7.91 -4.37
CA VAL A 1065 -56.02 -9.30 -4.91
C VAL A 1065 -55.58 -9.56 -6.36
N CYS A 1066 -54.53 -10.34 -6.60
CA CYS A 1066 -54.31 -11.80 -6.46
C CYS A 1066 -54.63 -12.58 -7.75
N ASP A 1067 -53.69 -13.45 -8.07
CA ASP A 1067 -53.80 -14.68 -8.86
C ASP A 1067 -54.19 -14.59 -10.34
N LYS A 1068 -53.23 -14.94 -11.21
CA LYS A 1068 -53.23 -16.27 -11.84
C LYS A 1068 -51.98 -16.53 -12.67
N MET A 1069 -51.35 -17.66 -12.36
CA MET A 1069 -51.02 -18.74 -13.29
C MET A 1069 -50.45 -18.36 -14.68
N GLN A 1070 -49.17 -18.74 -14.81
CA GLN A 1070 -48.73 -19.81 -15.71
C GLN A 1070 -48.79 -19.58 -17.23
N ILE A 1071 -47.65 -19.94 -17.83
CA ILE A 1071 -47.44 -20.45 -19.19
C ILE A 1071 -46.89 -19.44 -20.21
N MET A 1072 -45.71 -19.83 -20.70
CA MET A 1072 -45.04 -19.52 -21.97
C MET A 1072 -43.93 -18.44 -22.00
N TYR A 1073 -42.71 -18.99 -22.08
CA TYR A 1073 -41.43 -18.51 -22.61
C TYR A 1073 -40.41 -17.84 -21.67
#